data_AF-A0A2S9YIA9-F1
#
_entry.id   AF-A0A2S9YIA9-F1
#
_cell.length_a   1.000
_cell.length_b   1.000
_cell.length_c   1.000
_cell.angle_alpha   90.00
_cell.angle_beta   90.00
_cell.angle_gamma   90.00
#
_symmetry.space_group_name_H-M   'P 1'
#
loop_
_entity.id
_entity.type
_entity.pdbx_description
1 polymer ?
#
loop_
_entity_poly.entity_id
_entity_poly.type
_entity_poly.pdbx_seq_one_letter_code
_entity_poly.pdbx_strand_id
1 'polypeptide(L)'
;MLGSLAIALGLTALGDTEAQAGRGDLGDHARLGVDEDPTDLRVLDWTLWNISKYYVEPQRVDPAVMTMAGLEALEAAIPEVLVKPSGNGKVKVRVGTTEREFAADANALWAVGPQVREVFSFINDHAALSEDEQREAEYAVVEGVLSTLDPHTNLLRPDAFEDMRTNTSGHFGGLGIEVGMREGELTVIRVLPGNPASKVGLKAGDRIVQIDDESTVTMTLNEAVGLMRGPAGSMIAVYVRREGLEKPKKFSIERALIKLDSVVGEILPGKDAQGNDVKIGLVQITRNFAQTTGKELRDQLAAFEKAGVSGVVLDMRDNPGGLLTAAVEVADAFVDRGTIVSTVGVASARDESKATGQYQFADVPLVVLVDQGSASATEIVAGALRNLDRAVIVGRRTFGKGSVQVLHDRRVAETELALKLTIAQYLTPGDVSIQSVGVSPDLETVPVFVGDEYLAYYGRKRFDLVREESLSSHLESAKTKQQVITAGPLYFLQQGSANDGSSALTRVELEENTDKRVDLLLEDPELRMARDLAIWAPSSRRSDILAALPQFTAAQAKLEDARIAKSLSTQKIDWSEGPAPTADAAPALSLALSTDKPNHTIRGGEHGVLTVELTNTGDAPAYRVRAISDSDYNYFDERELLFGKIMPGETKKATLKLSVSAYELSRVDRIDFHVLSQDGEVLEQGARTWIDIAAEGIPRPRFAYGYQVLDDPAHGHDISGNGDGLLQVGERVQLRVWVQNSGPGDAQDARVQVRNGSGDAVFLHDGRAKLGALAVGKSDFVELSFEVQKAVDEVELQLTVSDNKIGEYVTEEIVFPISKSLAFDTAKQGVTCTSGGAAVDLYASPDATGAILARAPSGTRFASLGSAAGWHKIELGKDQFAYVEGTRVELGSSAPRKPGATTPVFSVSPPHIELAPISAQTASDTITISGTAIDGEQVRDVYITVYNPSRNLFGSAEKVYYEAAVDPTTGRLEFSAEVPLQPGNNIIDIHARENEQVTGVERMWVLRTSGLAEARAAERSFKSNGNLAVDTFNNGR
;
A
#
# COMPACT_ATOMS: atom_id res chain seq x y z
N MET A 1 1.41 8.90 3.28
CA MET A 1 1.97 9.14 4.63
C MET A 1 2.59 7.89 5.25
N LEU A 2 2.24 6.65 4.86
CA LEU A 2 2.88 5.45 5.41
C LEU A 2 4.02 4.85 4.57
N GLY A 3 4.12 5.19 3.27
CA GLY A 3 5.29 4.82 2.44
C GLY A 3 6.62 5.44 2.91
N SER A 4 6.60 6.48 3.74
CA SER A 4 7.81 7.07 4.35
C SER A 4 8.30 6.33 5.59
N LEU A 5 7.45 5.51 6.25
CA LEU A 5 7.84 4.79 7.47
C LEU A 5 8.73 3.57 7.16
N ALA A 6 8.53 2.90 6.02
CA ALA A 6 9.35 1.78 5.57
C ALA A 6 10.77 2.23 5.12
N ILE A 7 10.87 3.42 4.54
CA ILE A 7 12.10 3.89 3.86
C ILE A 7 13.06 4.66 4.78
N ALA A 8 12.60 5.28 5.87
CA ALA A 8 13.45 6.11 6.74
C ALA A 8 13.63 5.51 8.14
N LEU A 9 14.48 4.51 8.25
CA LEU A 9 14.66 3.74 9.48
C LEU A 9 16.14 3.54 9.77
N GLY A 10 16.69 4.37 10.66
CA GLY A 10 17.92 4.15 11.44
C GLY A 10 19.11 3.58 10.67
N LEU A 11 19.61 4.32 9.69
CA LEU A 11 20.73 3.88 8.86
C LEU A 11 22.06 4.44 9.37
N THR A 12 23.07 3.58 9.39
CA THR A 12 24.47 3.98 9.53
C THR A 12 25.21 3.64 8.24
N ALA A 13 25.89 4.64 7.67
CA ALA A 13 26.77 4.42 6.52
C ALA A 13 28.11 3.89 7.03
N LEU A 14 28.53 2.71 6.58
CA LEU A 14 29.91 2.26 6.79
C LEU A 14 30.81 3.01 5.81
N GLY A 15 31.75 3.79 6.35
CA GLY A 15 33.01 4.04 5.66
C GLY A 15 33.91 2.82 5.85
N ASP A 16 34.58 2.40 4.78
CA ASP A 16 35.47 1.24 4.69
C ASP A 16 36.26 0.97 5.98
N THR A 17 35.94 -0.13 6.66
CA THR A 17 36.83 -0.75 7.65
C THR A 17 37.04 -2.21 7.28
N GLU A 18 38.11 -2.46 6.52
CA GLU A 18 38.71 -3.79 6.35
C GLU A 18 39.24 -4.29 7.69
N ALA A 19 38.66 -5.37 8.23
CA ALA A 19 39.36 -6.22 9.20
C ALA A 19 38.84 -7.66 9.26
N GLN A 20 39.67 -8.53 8.66
CA GLN A 20 40.06 -9.89 9.02
C GLN A 20 39.08 -11.07 8.89
N ALA A 21 39.52 -11.97 8.01
CA ALA A 21 38.96 -13.25 7.62
C ALA A 21 39.38 -14.42 8.54
N GLY A 22 38.49 -15.42 8.60
CA GLY A 22 38.69 -16.76 9.14
C GLY A 22 37.41 -17.24 9.85
N ARG A 23 36.71 -18.33 9.48
CA ARG A 23 37.01 -19.52 8.67
C ARG A 23 35.71 -20.06 8.05
N GLY A 24 35.82 -20.59 6.83
CA GLY A 24 34.76 -21.20 6.03
C GLY A 24 34.80 -20.59 4.63
N ASP A 25 35.32 -21.32 3.65
CA ASP A 25 35.63 -20.81 2.31
C ASP A 25 34.33 -20.48 1.53
N LEU A 26 33.90 -19.22 1.64
CA LEU A 26 32.83 -18.57 0.86
C LEU A 26 33.41 -17.40 0.02
N GLY A 27 34.73 -17.42 -0.24
CA GLY A 27 35.49 -16.29 -0.78
C GLY A 27 35.21 -15.95 -2.25
N ASP A 28 34.68 -16.90 -3.04
CA ASP A 28 34.43 -16.70 -4.48
C ASP A 28 33.10 -15.97 -4.79
N HIS A 29 32.24 -15.73 -3.79
CA HIS A 29 30.99 -14.97 -3.96
C HIS A 29 31.20 -13.44 -4.03
N ALA A 30 32.45 -12.95 -3.98
CA ALA A 30 32.77 -11.53 -3.85
C ALA A 30 32.84 -10.74 -5.18
N ARG A 31 32.67 -11.37 -6.35
CA ARG A 31 32.64 -10.68 -7.66
C ARG A 31 31.47 -11.17 -8.51
N LEU A 32 30.35 -10.46 -8.42
CA LEU A 32 29.26 -10.57 -9.39
C LEU A 32 29.69 -9.71 -10.58
N GLY A 33 29.85 -10.32 -11.75
CA GLY A 33 30.12 -9.61 -13.00
C GLY A 33 28.82 -9.18 -13.66
N VAL A 34 28.93 -8.47 -14.78
CA VAL A 34 27.79 -7.97 -15.58
C VAL A 34 26.97 -9.10 -16.22
N ASP A 35 27.50 -10.33 -16.27
CA ASP A 35 26.89 -11.53 -16.87
C ASP A 35 26.48 -12.55 -15.77
N GLU A 36 25.44 -12.26 -14.98
CA GLU A 36 25.01 -13.12 -13.87
C GLU A 36 23.68 -13.83 -14.15
N ASP A 37 23.72 -15.16 -14.24
CA ASP A 37 22.54 -16.03 -14.34
C ASP A 37 21.74 -16.00 -13.02
N PRO A 38 20.47 -15.53 -13.02
CA PRO A 38 19.66 -15.47 -11.79
C PRO A 38 19.41 -16.85 -11.17
N THR A 39 19.50 -17.93 -11.95
CA THR A 39 19.30 -19.31 -11.45
C THR A 39 20.41 -19.78 -10.51
N ASP A 40 21.57 -19.10 -10.50
CA ASP A 40 22.65 -19.36 -9.56
C ASP A 40 22.35 -18.84 -8.13
N LEU A 41 21.29 -18.04 -7.93
CA LEU A 41 20.88 -17.49 -6.63
C LEU A 41 22.04 -16.81 -5.86
N ARG A 42 22.90 -16.03 -6.52
CA ARG A 42 24.10 -15.47 -5.87
C ARG A 42 23.76 -14.29 -4.95
N VAL A 43 22.60 -13.63 -5.14
CA VAL A 43 22.09 -12.63 -4.18
C VAL A 43 21.72 -13.32 -2.87
N LEU A 44 21.17 -14.54 -2.92
CA LEU A 44 20.93 -15.37 -1.74
C LEU A 44 22.24 -15.73 -1.04
N ASP A 45 23.25 -16.23 -1.75
CA ASP A 45 24.54 -16.59 -1.14
C ASP A 45 25.21 -15.38 -0.45
N TRP A 46 25.18 -14.22 -1.11
CA TRP A 46 25.67 -12.96 -0.55
C TRP A 46 24.89 -12.54 0.70
N THR A 47 23.58 -12.71 0.69
CA THR A 47 22.71 -12.41 1.82
C THR A 47 23.04 -13.30 3.02
N LEU A 48 23.10 -14.63 2.81
CA LEU A 48 23.45 -15.61 3.83
C LEU A 48 24.83 -15.33 4.44
N TRP A 49 25.80 -14.91 3.63
CA TRP A 49 27.13 -14.51 4.13
C TRP A 49 27.06 -13.31 5.07
N ASN A 50 26.33 -12.24 4.69
CA ASN A 50 26.20 -11.06 5.54
C ASN A 50 25.45 -11.38 6.84
N ILE A 51 24.38 -12.18 6.78
CA ILE A 51 23.65 -12.66 7.97
C ILE A 51 24.62 -13.37 8.91
N SER A 52 25.41 -14.33 8.39
CA SER A 52 26.35 -15.12 9.19
C SER A 52 27.37 -14.27 9.95
N LYS A 53 27.74 -13.13 9.38
CA LYS A 53 28.85 -12.30 9.84
C LYS A 53 28.39 -11.16 10.75
N TYR A 54 27.26 -10.55 10.45
CA TYR A 54 26.89 -9.25 11.00
C TYR A 54 25.56 -9.23 11.73
N TYR A 55 24.70 -10.24 11.58
CA TYR A 55 23.36 -10.20 12.16
C TYR A 55 23.39 -10.10 13.70
N VAL A 56 22.53 -9.23 14.24
CA VAL A 56 22.56 -8.82 15.65
C VAL A 56 22.28 -9.96 16.64
N GLU A 57 21.46 -10.94 16.26
CA GLU A 57 21.01 -12.05 17.10
C GLU A 57 21.25 -13.41 16.42
N PRO A 58 22.50 -13.93 16.40
CA PRO A 58 22.84 -15.17 15.70
C PRO A 58 22.00 -16.39 16.10
N GLN A 59 21.43 -16.40 17.31
CA GLN A 59 20.55 -17.46 17.80
C GLN A 59 19.19 -17.54 17.09
N ARG A 60 18.76 -16.49 16.39
CA ARG A 60 17.52 -16.48 15.60
C ARG A 60 17.72 -17.08 14.20
N VAL A 61 18.96 -17.30 13.79
CA VAL A 61 19.28 -17.90 12.49
C VAL A 61 18.98 -19.40 12.57
N ASP A 62 17.83 -19.81 12.03
CA ASP A 62 17.44 -21.20 11.87
C ASP A 62 17.46 -21.57 10.37
N PRO A 63 18.48 -22.31 9.91
CA PRO A 63 18.62 -22.64 8.49
C PRO A 63 17.45 -23.44 7.92
N ALA A 64 16.79 -24.31 8.70
CA ALA A 64 15.67 -25.10 8.20
C ALA A 64 14.43 -24.21 7.99
N VAL A 65 14.16 -23.31 8.93
CA VAL A 65 13.08 -22.32 8.79
C VAL A 65 13.36 -21.36 7.63
N MET A 66 14.60 -20.91 7.46
CA MET A 66 15.01 -20.08 6.33
C MET A 66 14.82 -20.78 4.98
N THR A 67 15.22 -22.05 4.86
CA THR A 67 14.98 -22.84 3.65
C THR A 67 13.49 -22.91 3.36
N MET A 68 12.65 -23.24 4.34
CA MET A 68 11.20 -23.31 4.15
C MET A 68 10.60 -21.98 3.72
N ALA A 69 10.94 -20.88 4.39
CA ALA A 69 10.42 -19.55 4.06
C ALA A 69 10.87 -19.10 2.65
N GLY A 70 12.08 -19.44 2.22
CA GLY A 70 12.54 -19.20 0.85
C GLY A 70 11.74 -20.01 -0.20
N LEU A 71 11.36 -21.25 0.11
CA LEU A 71 10.53 -22.07 -0.78
C LEU A 71 9.06 -21.63 -0.81
N GLU A 72 8.49 -21.24 0.33
CA GLU A 72 7.15 -20.66 0.42
C GLU A 72 7.06 -19.33 -0.35
N ALA A 73 8.12 -18.52 -0.33
CA ALA A 73 8.19 -17.31 -1.14
C ALA A 73 8.23 -17.60 -2.64
N LEU A 74 8.87 -18.69 -3.09
CA LEU A 74 8.78 -19.14 -4.49
C LEU A 74 7.36 -19.57 -4.86
N GLU A 75 6.68 -20.31 -3.98
CA GLU A 75 5.28 -20.67 -4.18
C GLU A 75 4.37 -19.44 -4.30
N ALA A 76 4.60 -18.42 -3.47
CA ALA A 76 3.85 -17.18 -3.53
C ALA A 76 4.15 -16.38 -4.82
N ALA A 77 5.40 -16.37 -5.27
CA ALA A 77 5.84 -15.62 -6.45
C ALA A 77 5.43 -16.29 -7.78
N ILE A 78 5.36 -17.63 -7.83
CA ILE A 78 5.15 -18.38 -9.06
C ILE A 78 3.84 -19.18 -8.97
N PRO A 79 2.78 -18.81 -9.72
CA PRO A 79 1.48 -19.47 -9.63
C PRO A 79 1.50 -20.99 -9.83
N GLU A 80 2.36 -21.52 -10.70
CA GLU A 80 2.50 -22.94 -11.04
C GLU A 80 3.06 -23.81 -9.91
N VAL A 81 3.67 -23.18 -8.92
CA VAL A 81 4.44 -23.83 -7.87
C VAL A 81 3.55 -24.07 -6.64
N LEU A 82 3.61 -25.29 -6.11
CA LEU A 82 3.00 -25.65 -4.84
C LEU A 82 4.02 -26.42 -4.00
N VAL A 83 4.33 -25.93 -2.80
CA VAL A 83 5.26 -26.54 -1.86
C VAL A 83 4.47 -27.14 -0.71
N LYS A 84 4.62 -28.46 -0.48
CA LYS A 84 3.94 -29.16 0.61
C LYS A 84 4.93 -29.91 1.49
N PRO A 85 4.89 -29.75 2.82
CA PRO A 85 5.67 -30.59 3.72
C PRO A 85 5.34 -32.08 3.51
N SER A 86 6.36 -32.92 3.31
CA SER A 86 6.23 -34.37 3.13
C SER A 86 6.63 -35.15 4.41
N GLY A 87 7.09 -34.44 5.45
CA GLY A 87 7.61 -35.01 6.68
C GLY A 87 9.10 -35.36 6.61
N ASN A 88 9.73 -35.68 7.75
CA ASN A 88 11.16 -36.01 7.87
C ASN A 88 12.10 -34.95 7.25
N GLY A 89 11.76 -33.67 7.34
CA GLY A 89 12.62 -32.61 6.82
C GLY A 89 12.62 -32.48 5.30
N LYS A 90 11.59 -33.00 4.63
CA LYS A 90 11.42 -32.93 3.18
C LYS A 90 10.20 -32.15 2.78
N VAL A 91 10.27 -31.59 1.58
CA VAL A 91 9.16 -30.94 0.88
C VAL A 91 8.89 -31.63 -0.43
N LYS A 92 7.62 -31.66 -0.80
CA LYS A 92 7.13 -32.10 -2.09
C LYS A 92 6.79 -30.84 -2.88
N VAL A 93 7.49 -30.64 -3.97
CA VAL A 93 7.33 -29.47 -4.85
C VAL A 93 6.65 -29.95 -6.12
N ARG A 94 5.53 -29.31 -6.45
CA ARG A 94 4.80 -29.52 -7.69
C ARG A 94 4.94 -28.29 -8.57
N VAL A 95 5.17 -28.51 -9.87
CA VAL A 95 5.23 -27.49 -10.92
C VAL A 95 4.39 -28.01 -12.07
N GLY A 96 3.23 -27.40 -12.30
CA GLY A 96 2.27 -27.93 -13.27
C GLY A 96 1.82 -29.34 -12.91
N THR A 97 2.04 -30.30 -13.82
CA THR A 97 1.69 -31.72 -13.64
C THR A 97 2.84 -32.56 -13.08
N THR A 98 4.02 -31.97 -12.88
CA THR A 98 5.21 -32.68 -12.40
C THR A 98 5.41 -32.46 -10.90
N GLU A 99 5.80 -33.50 -10.18
CA GLU A 99 6.01 -33.45 -8.74
C GLU A 99 7.29 -34.19 -8.35
N ARG A 100 8.11 -33.58 -7.49
CA ARG A 100 9.33 -34.18 -6.96
C ARG A 100 9.51 -33.82 -5.48
N GLU A 101 10.12 -34.74 -4.73
CA GLU A 101 10.46 -34.53 -3.33
C GLU A 101 11.92 -34.05 -3.18
N PHE A 102 12.13 -33.05 -2.32
CA PHE A 102 13.41 -32.40 -2.05
C PHE A 102 13.69 -32.36 -0.54
N ALA A 103 14.96 -32.29 -0.17
CA ALA A 103 15.36 -32.00 1.20
C ALA A 103 15.14 -30.52 1.52
N ALA A 104 14.63 -30.23 2.71
CA ALA A 104 14.42 -28.87 3.22
C ALA A 104 14.79 -28.77 4.72
N ASP A 105 15.70 -29.64 5.16
CA ASP A 105 16.19 -29.77 6.54
C ASP A 105 17.59 -29.21 6.71
N ALA A 106 17.88 -28.08 6.07
CA ALA A 106 19.17 -27.41 6.20
C ALA A 106 19.57 -27.32 7.67
N ASN A 107 20.69 -27.94 8.00
CA ASN A 107 21.22 -28.02 9.38
C ASN A 107 22.31 -26.98 9.66
N ALA A 108 22.68 -26.21 8.63
CA ALA A 108 23.67 -25.16 8.67
C ALA A 108 23.34 -24.11 7.62
N LEU A 109 23.71 -22.85 7.87
CA LEU A 109 23.35 -21.72 7.01
C LEU A 109 23.87 -21.87 5.57
N TRP A 110 25.06 -22.46 5.38
CA TRP A 110 25.63 -22.71 4.06
C TRP A 110 24.85 -23.76 3.25
N ALA A 111 24.02 -24.59 3.88
CA ALA A 111 23.20 -25.60 3.21
C ALA A 111 21.89 -25.03 2.64
N VAL A 112 21.48 -23.83 3.06
CA VAL A 112 20.26 -23.16 2.59
C VAL A 112 20.35 -22.89 1.09
N GLY A 113 21.39 -22.19 0.64
CA GLY A 113 21.59 -21.84 -0.77
C GLY A 113 21.52 -23.06 -1.71
N PRO A 114 22.32 -24.12 -1.48
CA PRO A 114 22.25 -25.35 -2.28
C PRO A 114 20.88 -26.04 -2.31
N GLN A 115 20.17 -26.14 -1.18
CA GLN A 115 18.84 -26.78 -1.14
C GLN A 115 17.80 -25.98 -1.91
N VAL A 116 17.77 -24.65 -1.70
CA VAL A 116 16.84 -23.77 -2.43
C VAL A 116 17.15 -23.76 -3.92
N ARG A 117 18.43 -23.73 -4.31
CA ARG A 117 18.86 -23.78 -5.72
C ARG A 117 18.44 -25.08 -6.42
N GLU A 118 18.48 -26.22 -5.73
CA GLU A 118 18.02 -27.49 -6.30
C GLU A 118 16.51 -27.43 -6.64
N VAL A 119 15.71 -26.85 -5.75
CA VAL A 119 14.27 -26.64 -6.00
C VAL A 119 14.04 -25.61 -7.10
N PHE A 120 14.78 -24.50 -7.08
CA PHE A 120 14.67 -23.43 -8.09
C PHE A 120 14.99 -23.94 -9.50
N SER A 121 16.06 -24.73 -9.65
CA SER A 121 16.40 -25.38 -10.92
C SER A 121 15.27 -26.29 -11.40
N PHE A 122 14.66 -27.08 -10.52
CA PHE A 122 13.50 -27.89 -10.88
C PHE A 122 12.32 -27.04 -11.34
N ILE A 123 12.04 -25.91 -10.67
CA ILE A 123 10.99 -24.98 -11.08
C ILE A 123 11.31 -24.40 -12.46
N ASN A 124 12.50 -23.86 -12.66
CA ASN A 124 12.92 -23.26 -13.91
C ASN A 124 12.81 -24.23 -15.10
N ASP A 125 13.24 -25.49 -14.90
CA ASP A 125 13.17 -26.55 -15.92
C ASP A 125 11.73 -26.90 -16.36
N HIS A 126 10.72 -26.64 -15.52
CA HIS A 126 9.34 -27.06 -15.75
C HIS A 126 8.34 -25.90 -15.92
N ALA A 127 8.67 -24.69 -15.47
CA ALA A 127 7.84 -23.49 -15.59
C ALA A 127 8.25 -22.57 -16.76
N ALA A 128 9.46 -22.76 -17.33
CA ALA A 128 9.98 -21.96 -18.44
C ALA A 128 10.00 -20.44 -18.19
N LEU A 129 10.45 -20.04 -16.99
CA LEU A 129 10.54 -18.65 -16.57
C LEU A 129 11.47 -17.84 -17.48
N SER A 130 11.05 -16.62 -17.85
CA SER A 130 11.89 -15.59 -18.45
C SER A 130 13.01 -15.12 -17.50
N GLU A 131 14.02 -14.42 -18.01
CA GLU A 131 15.13 -13.93 -17.19
C GLU A 131 14.68 -12.95 -16.09
N ASP A 132 13.70 -12.09 -16.40
CA ASP A 132 13.11 -11.16 -15.44
C ASP A 132 12.33 -11.91 -14.35
N GLU A 133 11.51 -12.91 -14.71
CA GLU A 133 10.81 -13.75 -13.74
C GLU A 133 11.78 -14.54 -12.86
N GLN A 134 12.89 -15.02 -13.40
CA GLN A 134 13.92 -15.70 -12.62
C GLN A 134 14.55 -14.73 -11.60
N ARG A 135 14.80 -13.48 -11.99
CA ARG A 135 15.34 -12.45 -11.07
C ARG A 135 14.35 -12.10 -9.97
N GLU A 136 13.09 -11.90 -10.33
CA GLU A 136 12.01 -11.63 -9.37
C GLU A 136 11.83 -12.78 -8.38
N ALA A 137 11.95 -14.02 -8.85
CA ALA A 137 11.87 -15.19 -8.00
C ALA A 137 13.11 -15.35 -7.09
N GLU A 138 14.32 -14.97 -7.54
CA GLU A 138 15.49 -14.87 -6.66
C GLU A 138 15.27 -13.83 -5.55
N TYR A 139 14.74 -12.65 -5.88
CA TYR A 139 14.41 -11.63 -4.88
C TYR A 139 13.36 -12.12 -3.87
N ALA A 140 12.32 -12.79 -4.35
CA ALA A 140 11.30 -13.38 -3.48
C ALA A 140 11.91 -14.41 -2.50
N VAL A 141 12.80 -15.29 -2.97
CA VAL A 141 13.53 -16.24 -2.11
C VAL A 141 14.30 -15.51 -1.00
N VAL A 142 15.06 -14.49 -1.38
CA VAL A 142 15.86 -13.70 -0.44
C VAL A 142 14.94 -13.05 0.60
N GLU A 143 13.86 -12.41 0.18
CA GLU A 143 12.88 -11.78 1.05
C GLU A 143 12.22 -12.81 2.00
N GLY A 144 11.88 -13.99 1.51
CA GLY A 144 11.40 -15.12 2.31
C GLY A 144 12.39 -15.51 3.41
N VAL A 145 13.66 -15.71 3.06
CA VAL A 145 14.74 -16.01 4.03
C VAL A 145 14.92 -14.89 5.05
N LEU A 146 14.86 -13.62 4.63
CA LEU A 146 15.03 -12.47 5.53
C LEU A 146 13.85 -12.31 6.49
N SER A 147 12.63 -12.68 6.07
CA SER A 147 11.41 -12.58 6.89
C SER A 147 11.48 -13.37 8.21
N THR A 148 12.35 -14.37 8.28
CA THR A 148 12.53 -15.22 9.48
C THR A 148 13.36 -14.54 10.58
N LEU A 149 14.00 -13.41 10.29
CA LEU A 149 14.98 -12.78 11.20
C LEU A 149 14.33 -11.75 12.12
N ASP A 150 13.94 -10.62 11.54
CA ASP A 150 13.34 -9.46 12.18
C ASP A 150 12.64 -8.59 11.12
N PRO A 151 11.70 -7.70 11.48
CA PRO A 151 10.89 -6.95 10.52
C PRO A 151 11.63 -5.80 9.81
N HIS A 152 12.89 -5.53 10.16
CA HIS A 152 13.71 -4.43 9.64
C HIS A 152 14.87 -4.89 8.76
N THR A 153 15.14 -6.18 8.73
CA THR A 153 16.12 -6.79 7.83
C THR A 153 15.42 -7.16 6.51
N ASN A 154 15.80 -6.50 5.41
CA ASN A 154 15.17 -6.71 4.11
C ASN A 154 16.11 -6.44 2.93
N LEU A 155 15.71 -6.92 1.75
CA LEU A 155 16.35 -6.60 0.48
C LEU A 155 15.71 -5.33 -0.08
N LEU A 156 16.50 -4.28 -0.27
CA LEU A 156 16.11 -3.11 -1.03
C LEU A 156 16.41 -3.38 -2.50
N ARG A 157 15.38 -3.78 -3.24
CA ARG A 157 15.40 -3.86 -4.70
C ARG A 157 15.80 -2.50 -5.31
N PRO A 158 16.24 -2.46 -6.58
CA PRO A 158 16.85 -1.26 -7.14
C PRO A 158 16.09 0.05 -6.93
N ASP A 159 14.79 0.07 -7.24
CA ASP A 159 13.95 1.26 -7.09
C ASP A 159 13.83 1.69 -5.62
N ALA A 160 13.59 0.73 -4.72
CA ALA A 160 13.48 0.98 -3.30
C ALA A 160 14.80 1.51 -2.70
N PHE A 161 15.95 1.02 -3.19
CA PHE A 161 17.25 1.48 -2.75
C PHE A 161 17.55 2.92 -3.19
N GLU A 162 17.21 3.27 -4.43
CA GLU A 162 17.40 4.62 -4.96
C GLU A 162 16.49 5.65 -4.26
N ASP A 163 15.23 5.30 -4.01
CA ASP A 163 14.31 6.13 -3.23
C ASP A 163 14.81 6.36 -1.80
N MET A 164 15.40 5.34 -1.18
CA MET A 164 15.99 5.45 0.16
C MET A 164 17.20 6.39 0.20
N ARG A 165 18.12 6.29 -0.77
CA ARG A 165 19.28 7.18 -0.91
C ARG A 165 18.85 8.63 -1.13
N THR A 166 17.86 8.83 -2.01
CA THR A 166 17.27 10.15 -2.28
C THR A 166 16.72 10.79 -1.02
N ASN A 167 15.88 10.08 -0.26
CA ASN A 167 15.25 10.62 0.95
C ASN A 167 16.28 10.99 2.04
N THR A 168 17.33 10.20 2.24
CA THR A 168 18.29 10.39 3.34
C THR A 168 19.33 11.48 3.08
N SER A 169 19.66 11.76 1.81
CA SER A 169 20.61 12.83 1.45
C SER A 169 20.05 14.24 1.67
N GLY A 170 18.72 14.38 1.82
CA GLY A 170 18.03 15.67 1.92
C GLY A 170 17.99 16.45 0.60
N HIS A 171 18.47 15.85 -0.50
CA HIS A 171 18.45 16.46 -1.81
C HIS A 171 18.18 15.44 -2.91
N PHE A 172 17.68 15.89 -4.06
CA PHE A 172 17.55 15.03 -5.23
C PHE A 172 17.79 15.80 -6.52
N GLY A 173 18.29 15.12 -7.55
CA GLY A 173 18.37 15.68 -8.89
C GLY A 173 16.97 15.73 -9.52
N GLY A 174 16.48 16.92 -9.87
CA GLY A 174 15.16 17.07 -10.46
C GLY A 174 14.78 18.50 -10.81
N LEU A 175 13.48 18.74 -10.94
CA LEU A 175 12.94 19.98 -11.51
C LEU A 175 12.49 20.99 -10.43
N GLY A 176 12.30 20.52 -9.20
CA GLY A 176 11.78 21.31 -8.08
C GLY A 176 10.28 21.57 -8.18
N ILE A 177 9.52 20.51 -8.45
CA ILE A 177 8.06 20.53 -8.52
C ILE A 177 7.48 19.39 -7.71
N GLU A 178 6.26 19.58 -7.26
CA GLU A 178 5.42 18.55 -6.68
C GLU A 178 4.32 18.23 -7.68
N VAL A 179 4.19 16.95 -8.01
CA VAL A 179 3.21 16.45 -8.98
C VAL A 179 2.26 15.47 -8.32
N GLY A 180 1.07 15.36 -8.87
CA GLY A 180 0.05 14.42 -8.41
C GLY A 180 -0.97 14.17 -9.50
N MET A 181 -1.75 13.10 -9.36
CA MET A 181 -2.82 12.79 -10.28
C MET A 181 -4.06 13.61 -9.92
N ARG A 182 -4.56 14.41 -10.86
CA ARG A 182 -5.87 15.10 -10.75
C ARG A 182 -6.72 14.70 -11.95
N GLU A 183 -7.92 14.19 -11.68
CA GLU A 183 -8.85 13.71 -12.72
C GLU A 183 -8.22 12.65 -13.65
N GLY A 184 -7.25 11.88 -13.15
CA GLY A 184 -6.51 10.88 -13.93
C GLY A 184 -5.37 11.43 -14.78
N GLU A 185 -5.05 12.72 -14.67
CA GLU A 185 -3.95 13.36 -15.40
C GLU A 185 -2.82 13.81 -14.47
N LEU A 186 -1.58 13.65 -14.93
CA LEU A 186 -0.40 14.12 -14.23
C LEU A 186 -0.39 15.66 -14.17
N THR A 187 -0.50 16.20 -12.96
CA THR A 187 -0.69 17.64 -12.74
C THR A 187 0.36 18.17 -11.77
N VAL A 188 0.92 19.35 -12.09
CA VAL A 188 1.77 20.11 -11.18
C VAL A 188 0.92 20.63 -10.04
N ILE A 189 1.13 20.09 -8.84
CA ILE A 189 0.46 20.55 -7.63
C ILE A 189 1.12 21.83 -7.15
N ARG A 190 2.45 21.87 -7.13
CA ARG A 190 3.22 22.99 -6.61
C ARG A 190 4.55 23.12 -7.33
N VAL A 191 5.02 24.36 -7.44
CA VAL A 191 6.35 24.67 -7.98
C VAL A 191 7.18 25.27 -6.85
N LEU A 192 8.33 24.65 -6.55
CA LEU A 192 9.17 25.09 -5.45
C LEU A 192 9.88 26.40 -5.83
N PRO A 193 9.73 27.49 -5.07
CA PRO A 193 10.38 28.76 -5.37
C PRO A 193 11.90 28.63 -5.50
N GLY A 194 12.50 29.33 -6.46
CA GLY A 194 13.96 29.35 -6.66
C GLY A 194 14.55 28.14 -7.39
N ASN A 195 13.77 27.10 -7.65
CA ASN A 195 14.20 25.87 -8.32
C ASN A 195 14.01 25.94 -9.85
N PRO A 196 14.61 25.03 -10.65
CA PRO A 196 14.61 25.11 -12.12
C PRO A 196 13.24 25.32 -12.77
N ALA A 197 12.22 24.57 -12.34
CA ALA A 197 10.86 24.69 -12.89
C ALA A 197 10.25 26.08 -12.68
N SER A 198 10.53 26.72 -11.53
CA SER A 198 10.06 28.10 -11.27
C SER A 198 10.69 29.12 -12.22
N LYS A 199 11.96 28.90 -12.60
CA LYS A 199 12.73 29.81 -13.48
C LYS A 199 12.25 29.76 -14.93
N VAL A 200 11.77 28.61 -15.38
CA VAL A 200 11.23 28.44 -16.74
C VAL A 200 9.76 28.83 -16.85
N GLY A 201 9.07 29.10 -15.74
CA GLY A 201 7.67 29.57 -15.73
C GLY A 201 6.62 28.44 -15.75
N LEU A 202 6.98 27.26 -15.23
CA LEU A 202 6.01 26.23 -14.87
C LEU A 202 5.13 26.75 -13.71
N LYS A 203 3.86 26.32 -13.65
CA LYS A 203 2.89 26.81 -12.66
C LYS A 203 2.11 25.65 -12.05
N ALA A 204 1.62 25.85 -10.82
CA ALA A 204 0.60 24.97 -10.25
C ALA A 204 -0.64 24.92 -11.16
N GLY A 205 -1.20 23.72 -11.32
CA GLY A 205 -2.32 23.43 -12.22
C GLY A 205 -1.92 23.07 -13.65
N ASP A 206 -0.64 23.19 -14.04
CA ASP A 206 -0.17 22.72 -15.34
C ASP A 206 -0.36 21.19 -15.45
N ARG A 207 -1.02 20.73 -16.52
CA ARG A 207 -1.19 19.30 -16.83
C ARG A 207 -0.02 18.87 -17.70
N ILE A 208 0.86 18.01 -17.17
CA ILE A 208 2.00 17.48 -17.92
C ILE A 208 1.48 16.40 -18.86
N VAL A 209 1.63 16.59 -20.17
CA VAL A 209 1.08 15.70 -21.21
C VAL A 209 2.15 14.86 -21.93
N GLN A 210 3.42 15.26 -21.82
CA GLN A 210 4.56 14.54 -22.39
C GLN A 210 5.83 14.90 -21.61
N ILE A 211 6.68 13.90 -21.38
CA ILE A 211 8.01 14.01 -20.78
C ILE A 211 9.01 13.45 -21.80
N ASP A 212 9.95 14.26 -22.24
CA ASP A 212 10.83 13.99 -23.38
C ASP A 212 10.04 13.52 -24.60
N ASP A 213 10.24 12.28 -25.06
CA ASP A 213 9.54 11.69 -26.21
C ASP A 213 8.34 10.80 -25.77
N GLU A 214 8.06 10.70 -24.47
CA GLU A 214 7.05 9.80 -23.92
C GLU A 214 5.76 10.51 -23.51
N SER A 215 4.63 9.89 -23.82
CA SER A 215 3.29 10.35 -23.43
C SER A 215 3.00 10.04 -21.96
N THR A 216 2.37 10.99 -21.25
CA THR A 216 1.99 10.79 -19.84
C THR A 216 0.55 10.29 -19.64
N VAL A 217 -0.19 10.01 -20.70
CA VAL A 217 -1.65 9.77 -20.63
C VAL A 217 -2.01 8.58 -19.73
N THR A 218 -1.19 7.53 -19.70
CA THR A 218 -1.38 6.35 -18.84
C THR A 218 -0.20 6.04 -17.91
N MET A 219 0.77 6.95 -17.89
CA MET A 219 1.92 6.89 -16.99
C MET A 219 1.46 7.01 -15.53
N THR A 220 2.01 6.17 -14.67
CA THR A 220 1.82 6.27 -13.23
C THR A 220 2.59 7.47 -12.68
N LEU A 221 2.23 7.88 -11.46
CA LEU A 221 2.96 8.95 -10.78
C LEU A 221 4.45 8.60 -10.58
N ASN A 222 4.75 7.34 -10.25
CA ASN A 222 6.11 6.89 -9.98
C ASN A 222 6.98 6.88 -11.25
N GLU A 223 6.45 6.34 -12.36
CA GLU A 223 7.13 6.39 -13.67
C GLU A 223 7.45 7.84 -14.08
N ALA A 224 6.46 8.73 -13.96
CA ALA A 224 6.65 10.13 -14.29
C ALA A 224 7.71 10.80 -13.39
N VAL A 225 7.71 10.51 -12.09
CA VAL A 225 8.74 10.99 -11.16
C VAL A 225 10.11 10.43 -11.52
N GLY A 226 10.20 9.15 -11.88
CA GLY A 226 11.43 8.49 -12.34
C GLY A 226 12.03 9.22 -13.55
N LEU A 227 11.23 9.48 -14.59
CA LEU A 227 11.67 10.23 -15.78
C LEU A 227 12.06 11.68 -15.47
N MET A 228 11.33 12.35 -14.56
CA MET A 228 11.63 13.74 -14.17
C MET A 228 12.87 13.88 -13.29
N ARG A 229 13.23 12.83 -12.54
CA ARG A 229 14.48 12.75 -11.80
C ARG A 229 15.65 12.44 -12.73
N GLY A 230 16.86 12.66 -12.24
CA GLY A 230 18.07 12.37 -12.98
C GLY A 230 19.25 13.27 -12.57
N PRO A 231 20.44 13.04 -13.14
CA PRO A 231 21.65 13.76 -12.76
C PRO A 231 21.50 15.27 -12.90
N ALA A 232 22.01 16.02 -11.92
CA ALA A 232 22.05 17.49 -12.00
C ALA A 232 22.86 17.96 -13.22
N GLY A 233 22.37 18.98 -13.92
CA GLY A 233 22.93 19.49 -15.17
C GLY A 233 22.42 18.78 -16.44
N SER A 234 21.73 17.64 -16.31
CA SER A 234 21.05 17.02 -17.45
C SER A 234 19.81 17.81 -17.86
N MET A 235 19.42 17.72 -19.12
CA MET A 235 18.22 18.39 -19.66
C MET A 235 17.04 17.43 -19.69
N ILE A 236 15.84 17.98 -19.50
CA ILE A 236 14.57 17.31 -19.78
C ILE A 236 13.63 18.27 -20.51
N ALA A 237 12.80 17.74 -21.39
CA ALA A 237 11.66 18.45 -21.95
C ALA A 237 10.36 18.03 -21.26
N VAL A 238 9.59 18.99 -20.78
CA VAL A 238 8.24 18.75 -20.26
C VAL A 238 7.25 19.56 -21.08
N TYR A 239 6.26 18.90 -21.67
CA TYR A 239 5.19 19.57 -22.40
C TYR A 239 3.96 19.64 -21.51
N VAL A 240 3.41 20.83 -21.37
CA VAL A 240 2.24 21.04 -20.50
C VAL A 240 1.07 21.65 -21.24
N ARG A 241 -0.12 21.18 -20.91
CA ARG A 241 -1.38 21.81 -21.25
C ARG A 241 -1.76 22.76 -20.12
N ARG A 242 -1.98 24.02 -20.47
CA ARG A 242 -2.41 25.09 -19.56
C ARG A 242 -3.67 25.74 -20.12
N GLU A 243 -4.63 26.01 -19.23
CA GLU A 243 -5.88 26.68 -19.62
C GLU A 243 -5.58 28.00 -20.37
N GLY A 244 -6.26 28.20 -21.50
CA GLY A 244 -6.06 29.35 -22.39
C GLY A 244 -4.95 29.18 -23.45
N LEU A 245 -4.23 28.06 -23.49
CA LEU A 245 -3.33 27.70 -24.60
C LEU A 245 -3.95 26.62 -25.49
N GLU A 246 -3.93 26.81 -26.81
CA GLU A 246 -4.48 25.84 -27.77
C GLU A 246 -3.60 24.60 -27.97
N LYS A 247 -2.28 24.71 -27.75
CA LYS A 247 -1.32 23.61 -27.92
C LYS A 247 -0.46 23.43 -26.66
N PRO A 248 0.01 22.20 -26.37
CA PRO A 248 0.96 21.97 -25.30
C PRO A 248 2.20 22.85 -25.45
N LYS A 249 2.63 23.46 -24.34
CA LYS A 249 3.82 24.31 -24.31
C LYS A 249 5.01 23.48 -23.83
N LYS A 250 6.09 23.46 -24.62
CA LYS A 250 7.37 22.86 -24.26
C LYS A 250 8.14 23.72 -23.26
N PHE A 251 8.60 23.10 -22.18
CA PHE A 251 9.57 23.65 -21.24
C PHE A 251 10.81 22.76 -21.25
N SER A 252 11.96 23.32 -21.65
CA SER A 252 13.26 22.66 -21.47
C SER A 252 13.85 23.08 -20.14
N ILE A 253 14.07 22.12 -19.26
CA ILE A 253 14.44 22.33 -17.87
C ILE A 253 15.76 21.62 -17.61
N GLU A 254 16.73 22.34 -17.08
CA GLU A 254 17.97 21.75 -16.57
C GLU A 254 17.70 21.21 -15.16
N ARG A 255 17.91 19.90 -14.96
CA ARG A 255 17.78 19.28 -13.64
C ARG A 255 18.80 19.91 -12.69
N ALA A 256 18.38 20.23 -11.47
CA ALA A 256 19.28 20.72 -10.42
C ALA A 256 19.12 19.90 -9.15
N LEU A 257 20.06 20.07 -8.23
CA LEU A 257 19.95 19.52 -6.90
C LEU A 257 18.88 20.30 -6.11
N ILE A 258 17.74 19.66 -5.85
CA ILE A 258 16.60 20.22 -5.13
C ILE A 258 16.79 19.94 -3.64
N LYS A 259 16.79 21.00 -2.82
CA LYS A 259 16.89 20.88 -1.36
C LYS A 259 15.51 20.60 -0.75
N LEU A 260 15.44 19.60 0.11
CA LEU A 260 14.29 19.30 0.94
C LEU A 260 14.59 19.78 2.37
N ASP A 261 13.88 20.81 2.81
CA ASP A 261 14.01 21.29 4.19
C ASP A 261 13.45 20.23 5.16
N SER A 262 14.29 19.82 6.10
CA SER A 262 13.97 18.85 7.14
C SER A 262 13.50 19.52 8.43
N VAL A 263 13.87 20.79 8.62
CA VAL A 263 13.47 21.62 9.76
C VAL A 263 12.62 22.79 9.29
N VAL A 264 11.49 22.99 9.96
CA VAL A 264 10.61 24.16 9.80
C VAL A 264 10.52 24.86 11.13
N GLY A 265 10.70 26.19 11.16
CA GLY A 265 10.74 26.95 12.40
C GLY A 265 9.84 28.17 12.42
N GLU A 266 9.17 28.39 13.56
CA GLU A 266 8.21 29.48 13.77
C GLU A 266 8.36 30.08 15.18
N ILE A 267 7.82 31.28 15.39
CA ILE A 267 7.73 31.90 16.73
C ILE A 267 6.27 31.98 17.15
N LEU A 268 5.92 31.29 18.23
CA LEU A 268 4.60 31.26 18.81
C LEU A 268 4.46 32.36 19.88
N PRO A 269 3.42 33.21 19.81
CA PRO A 269 3.13 34.19 20.85
C PRO A 269 2.46 33.53 22.06
N GLY A 270 2.68 34.11 23.24
CA GLY A 270 2.00 33.74 24.48
C GLY A 270 2.08 34.82 25.54
N LYS A 271 1.46 34.56 26.70
CA LYS A 271 1.50 35.46 27.87
C LYS A 271 1.91 34.70 29.11
N ASP A 272 2.83 35.28 29.89
CA ASP A 272 3.24 34.73 31.17
C ASP A 272 2.16 34.93 32.27
N ALA A 273 2.42 34.41 33.47
CA ALA A 273 1.50 34.53 34.60
C ALA A 273 1.26 35.98 35.06
N GLN A 274 2.12 36.92 34.66
CA GLN A 274 2.02 38.35 34.94
C GLN A 274 1.35 39.12 33.80
N GLY A 275 1.02 38.45 32.70
CA GLY A 275 0.37 39.03 31.52
C GLY A 275 1.32 39.65 30.49
N ASN A 276 2.65 39.51 30.66
CA ASN A 276 3.64 40.01 29.72
C ASN A 276 3.72 39.12 28.48
N ASP A 277 4.01 39.72 27.33
CA ASP A 277 4.21 38.98 26.10
C ASP A 277 5.51 38.18 26.14
N VAL A 278 5.40 36.89 25.82
CA VAL A 278 6.51 35.95 25.72
C VAL A 278 6.48 35.25 24.36
N LYS A 279 7.67 34.87 23.89
CA LYS A 279 7.86 34.20 22.60
C LYS A 279 8.37 32.79 22.83
N ILE A 280 7.76 31.83 22.17
CA ILE A 280 8.19 30.42 22.20
C ILE A 280 8.65 30.03 20.80
N GLY A 281 9.84 29.45 20.68
CA GLY A 281 10.31 28.90 19.41
C GLY A 281 9.64 27.56 19.13
N LEU A 282 9.07 27.36 17.95
CA LEU A 282 8.60 26.07 17.47
C LEU A 282 9.60 25.55 16.43
N VAL A 283 10.11 24.35 16.64
CA VAL A 283 10.85 23.58 15.65
C VAL A 283 10.00 22.37 15.28
N GLN A 284 9.68 22.19 14.01
CA GLN A 284 9.05 20.99 13.49
C GLN A 284 10.08 20.20 12.68
N ILE A 285 10.28 18.94 13.07
CA ILE A 285 11.03 17.94 12.30
C ILE A 285 10.04 16.81 12.02
N THR A 286 9.11 17.04 11.09
CA THR A 286 8.00 16.13 10.77
C THR A 286 8.28 15.23 9.55
N ARG A 287 9.44 15.42 8.91
CA ARG A 287 9.99 14.53 7.87
C ARG A 287 11.15 13.72 8.46
N ASN A 288 11.79 12.91 7.64
CA ASN A 288 12.96 12.16 8.05
C ASN A 288 14.15 13.05 8.47
N PHE A 289 14.98 12.52 9.37
CA PHE A 289 16.30 13.05 9.69
C PHE A 289 17.24 12.85 8.50
N ALA A 290 17.54 13.93 7.80
CA ALA A 290 18.44 13.96 6.65
C ALA A 290 19.83 14.49 7.05
N GLN A 291 20.79 14.41 6.13
CA GLN A 291 22.16 14.92 6.37
C GLN A 291 22.20 16.41 6.75
N THR A 292 21.21 17.21 6.34
CA THR A 292 21.15 18.65 6.62
C THR A 292 20.48 19.01 7.95
N THR A 293 19.76 18.10 8.59
CA THR A 293 18.85 18.40 9.71
C THR A 293 19.55 19.07 10.89
N GLY A 294 20.71 18.55 11.30
CA GLY A 294 21.46 19.13 12.41
C GLY A 294 21.86 20.59 12.15
N LYS A 295 22.32 20.90 10.93
CA LYS A 295 22.67 22.27 10.55
C LYS A 295 21.44 23.18 10.49
N GLU A 296 20.36 22.73 9.86
CA GLU A 296 19.12 23.51 9.73
C GLU A 296 18.53 23.85 11.11
N LEU A 297 18.56 22.90 12.04
CA LEU A 297 18.16 23.15 13.42
C LEU A 297 19.03 24.24 14.07
N ARG A 298 20.36 24.15 13.97
CA ARG A 298 21.26 25.14 14.58
C ARG A 298 21.04 26.54 14.00
N ASP A 299 20.81 26.64 12.69
CA ASP A 299 20.49 27.91 12.04
C ASP A 299 19.18 28.51 12.61
N GLN A 300 18.17 27.66 12.84
CA GLN A 300 16.89 28.08 13.42
C GLN A 300 17.02 28.47 14.90
N LEU A 301 17.79 27.72 15.70
CA LEU A 301 18.06 28.05 17.10
C LEU A 301 18.78 29.40 17.21
N ALA A 302 19.76 29.68 16.35
CA ALA A 302 20.43 30.98 16.31
C ALA A 302 19.46 32.14 15.96
N ALA A 303 18.41 31.89 15.17
CA ALA A 303 17.36 32.87 14.92
C ALA A 303 16.49 33.11 16.17
N PHE A 304 16.18 32.06 16.93
CA PHE A 304 15.43 32.14 18.17
C PHE A 304 16.16 32.88 19.29
N GLU A 305 17.48 32.72 19.41
CA GLU A 305 18.28 33.49 20.36
C GLU A 305 18.21 34.99 20.06
N LYS A 306 18.35 35.36 18.79
CA LYS A 306 18.20 36.76 18.35
C LYS A 306 16.81 37.32 18.63
N ALA A 307 15.77 36.47 18.56
CA ALA A 307 14.40 36.85 18.83
C ALA A 307 14.04 36.93 20.32
N GLY A 308 14.90 36.38 21.20
CA GLY A 308 14.71 36.33 22.64
C GLY A 308 13.57 35.40 23.06
N VAL A 309 13.54 34.17 22.53
CA VAL A 309 12.53 33.19 22.94
C VAL A 309 12.74 32.76 24.40
N SER A 310 11.64 32.54 25.12
CA SER A 310 11.64 32.14 26.52
C SER A 310 11.50 30.62 26.72
N GLY A 311 11.36 29.86 25.64
CA GLY A 311 11.18 28.41 25.63
C GLY A 311 11.12 27.87 24.20
N VAL A 312 11.24 26.55 24.06
CA VAL A 312 11.19 25.85 22.76
C VAL A 312 10.23 24.67 22.82
N VAL A 313 9.44 24.51 21.77
CA VAL A 313 8.69 23.29 21.44
C VAL A 313 9.38 22.61 20.26
N LEU A 314 9.80 21.37 20.44
CA LEU A 314 10.34 20.50 19.39
C LEU A 314 9.26 19.47 19.03
N ASP A 315 8.61 19.67 17.88
CA ASP A 315 7.56 18.79 17.37
C ASP A 315 8.15 17.74 16.41
N MET A 316 8.15 16.48 16.86
CA MET A 316 8.61 15.33 16.08
C MET A 316 7.51 14.28 15.90
N ARG A 317 6.24 14.67 16.07
CA ARG A 317 5.08 13.82 15.75
C ARG A 317 5.13 13.38 14.28
N ASP A 318 4.66 12.16 14.03
CA ASP A 318 4.69 11.48 12.72
C ASP A 318 6.09 11.34 12.07
N ASN A 319 7.18 11.55 12.80
CA ASN A 319 8.54 11.42 12.27
C ASN A 319 9.10 9.99 12.42
N PRO A 320 9.27 9.22 11.32
CA PRO A 320 9.74 7.83 11.36
C PRO A 320 11.22 7.67 11.74
N GLY A 321 11.97 8.77 11.87
CA GLY A 321 13.39 8.79 12.15
C GLY A 321 14.22 9.13 10.91
N GLY A 322 15.33 8.44 10.68
CA GLY A 322 16.28 8.75 9.60
C GLY A 322 17.72 8.46 10.03
N LEU A 323 18.66 9.31 9.63
CA LEU A 323 20.08 9.10 9.89
C LEU A 323 20.43 9.23 11.38
N LEU A 324 21.15 8.24 11.91
CA LEU A 324 21.65 8.26 13.30
C LEU A 324 22.49 9.50 13.59
N THR A 325 23.37 9.88 12.66
CA THR A 325 24.27 11.04 12.81
C THR A 325 23.50 12.34 12.96
N ALA A 326 22.43 12.53 12.17
CA ALA A 326 21.55 13.69 12.28
C ALA A 326 20.80 13.71 13.62
N ALA A 327 20.36 12.55 14.12
CA ALA A 327 19.75 12.43 15.45
C ALA A 327 20.71 12.88 16.57
N VAL A 328 21.97 12.45 16.49
CA VAL A 328 23.03 12.85 17.42
C VAL A 328 23.26 14.36 17.36
N GLU A 329 23.36 14.95 16.17
CA GLU A 329 23.52 16.39 16.03
C GLU A 329 22.33 17.19 16.58
N VAL A 330 21.10 16.69 16.40
CA VAL A 330 19.89 17.32 16.94
C VAL A 330 19.89 17.28 18.46
N ALA A 331 20.24 16.14 19.08
CA ALA A 331 20.35 16.05 20.53
C ALA A 331 21.48 16.94 21.08
N ASP A 332 22.66 16.91 20.44
CA ASP A 332 23.85 17.69 20.83
C ASP A 332 23.59 19.21 20.80
N ALA A 333 22.65 19.68 19.98
CA ALA A 333 22.25 21.09 19.95
C ALA A 333 21.56 21.58 21.25
N PHE A 334 21.10 20.66 22.11
CA PHE A 334 20.37 20.98 23.34
C PHE A 334 21.04 20.49 24.63
N VAL A 335 22.13 19.71 24.56
CA VAL A 335 22.82 19.15 25.74
C VAL A 335 24.33 19.39 25.69
N ASP A 336 24.93 19.78 26.82
CA ASP A 336 26.35 20.12 26.88
C ASP A 336 27.28 18.92 27.13
N ARG A 337 26.76 17.84 27.72
CA ARG A 337 27.55 16.68 28.16
C ARG A 337 26.70 15.44 28.32
N GLY A 338 27.37 14.29 28.34
CA GLY A 338 26.76 12.97 28.53
C GLY A 338 26.75 12.17 27.24
N THR A 339 26.49 10.87 27.36
CA THR A 339 26.27 9.99 26.20
C THR A 339 24.87 10.27 25.66
N ILE A 340 24.75 10.52 24.35
CA ILE A 340 23.47 10.71 23.65
C ILE A 340 22.88 9.33 23.32
N VAL A 341 23.71 8.47 22.72
CA VAL A 341 23.32 7.11 22.33
C VAL A 341 24.53 6.18 22.34
N SER A 342 24.31 4.93 22.70
CA SER A 342 25.31 3.85 22.58
C SER A 342 24.80 2.76 21.65
N THR A 343 25.63 2.26 20.74
CA THR A 343 25.30 1.13 19.87
C THR A 343 25.99 -0.13 20.40
N VAL A 344 25.25 -1.23 20.54
CA VAL A 344 25.75 -2.51 21.04
C VAL A 344 25.31 -3.64 20.11
N GLY A 345 26.27 -4.44 19.63
CA GLY A 345 26.00 -5.61 18.79
C GLY A 345 26.89 -6.77 19.20
N VAL A 346 26.55 -7.98 18.75
CA VAL A 346 27.36 -9.19 19.01
C VAL A 346 28.65 -9.17 18.18
N ALA A 347 28.54 -8.77 16.91
CA ALA A 347 29.68 -8.64 15.98
C ALA A 347 30.31 -7.24 15.98
N SER A 348 29.69 -6.27 16.67
CA SER A 348 30.08 -4.86 16.65
C SER A 348 30.62 -4.42 18.01
N ALA A 349 31.75 -3.71 18.02
CA ALA A 349 32.24 -3.08 19.25
C ALA A 349 31.19 -2.08 19.78
N ARG A 350 31.10 -1.94 21.10
CA ARG A 350 30.29 -0.87 21.71
C ARG A 350 30.81 0.48 21.24
N ASP A 351 29.94 1.27 20.62
CA ASP A 351 30.23 2.63 20.20
C ASP A 351 29.35 3.62 20.96
N GLU A 352 29.88 4.79 21.28
CA GLU A 352 29.18 5.81 22.06
C GLU A 352 29.29 7.18 21.40
N SER A 353 28.15 7.74 21.01
CA SER A 353 28.06 9.14 20.60
C SER A 353 27.79 10.01 21.82
N LYS A 354 28.67 11.00 22.07
CA LYS A 354 28.62 11.88 23.24
C LYS A 354 28.34 13.31 22.82
N ALA A 355 27.65 14.03 23.69
CA ALA A 355 27.49 15.46 23.57
C ALA A 355 28.86 16.14 23.60
N THR A 356 29.05 17.11 22.71
CA THR A 356 30.33 17.79 22.48
C THR A 356 30.42 19.09 23.28
N GLY A 357 29.28 19.66 23.65
CA GLY A 357 29.18 20.99 24.26
C GLY A 357 29.65 22.13 23.35
N GLN A 358 29.80 21.86 22.05
CA GLN A 358 30.24 22.86 21.07
C GLN A 358 29.13 23.83 20.69
N TYR A 359 27.88 23.41 20.82
CA TYR A 359 26.70 24.19 20.47
C TYR A 359 26.01 24.62 21.77
N GLN A 360 26.05 25.93 22.07
CA GLN A 360 25.38 26.48 23.23
C GLN A 360 24.12 27.20 22.74
N PHE A 361 22.96 26.70 23.14
CA PHE A 361 21.68 27.39 23.04
C PHE A 361 21.24 27.84 24.43
N ALA A 362 20.41 28.89 24.51
CA ALA A 362 19.88 29.40 25.77
C ALA A 362 19.26 28.29 26.65
N ASP A 363 19.55 28.34 27.96
CA ASP A 363 19.00 27.41 28.97
C ASP A 363 17.54 27.75 29.29
N VAL A 364 16.66 27.47 28.32
CA VAL A 364 15.22 27.71 28.39
C VAL A 364 14.44 26.39 28.44
N PRO A 365 13.20 26.37 28.97
CA PRO A 365 12.33 25.20 28.94
C PRO A 365 12.22 24.59 27.54
N LEU A 366 12.34 23.26 27.45
CA LEU A 366 12.20 22.49 26.23
C LEU A 366 11.10 21.43 26.39
N VAL A 367 10.11 21.48 25.52
CA VAL A 367 9.02 20.51 25.43
C VAL A 367 9.15 19.77 24.11
N VAL A 368 9.09 18.44 24.13
CA VAL A 368 9.15 17.61 22.92
C VAL A 368 7.80 16.95 22.71
N LEU A 369 7.21 17.13 21.52
CA LEU A 369 5.99 16.44 21.11
C LEU A 369 6.34 15.16 20.34
N VAL A 370 5.73 14.05 20.74
CA VAL A 370 5.92 12.73 20.11
C VAL A 370 4.59 11.97 20.05
N ASP A 371 4.53 10.97 19.18
CA ASP A 371 3.38 10.08 19.04
C ASP A 371 3.80 8.69 18.53
N GLN A 372 2.84 7.83 18.20
CA GLN A 372 3.11 6.49 17.69
C GLN A 372 3.87 6.46 16.36
N GLY A 373 3.82 7.53 15.56
CA GLY A 373 4.59 7.67 14.32
C GLY A 373 6.05 8.08 14.55
N SER A 374 6.38 8.53 15.77
CA SER A 374 7.74 8.86 16.18
C SER A 374 8.57 7.59 16.36
N ALA A 375 9.60 7.37 15.53
CA ALA A 375 10.38 6.12 15.54
C ALA A 375 11.90 6.34 15.36
N SER A 376 12.70 5.35 15.76
CA SER A 376 14.14 5.25 15.45
C SER A 376 14.93 6.50 15.87
N ALA A 377 15.55 7.24 14.94
CA ALA A 377 16.29 8.48 15.22
C ALA A 377 15.50 9.49 16.07
N THR A 378 14.18 9.61 15.88
CA THR A 378 13.31 10.45 16.71
C THR A 378 13.33 10.01 18.17
N GLU A 379 13.31 8.70 18.40
CA GLU A 379 13.33 8.11 19.74
C GLU A 379 14.71 8.21 20.40
N ILE A 380 15.78 8.25 19.61
CA ILE A 380 17.13 8.58 20.10
C ILE A 380 17.14 10.00 20.67
N VAL A 381 16.63 10.98 19.91
CA VAL A 381 16.54 12.37 20.37
C VAL A 381 15.66 12.47 21.61
N ALA A 382 14.43 11.94 21.57
CA ALA A 382 13.51 11.99 22.68
C ALA A 382 14.08 11.30 23.93
N GLY A 383 14.65 10.10 23.78
CA GLY A 383 15.27 9.35 24.86
C GLY A 383 16.51 10.03 25.44
N ALA A 384 17.35 10.64 24.59
CA ALA A 384 18.52 11.39 25.03
C ALA A 384 18.13 12.62 25.85
N LEU A 385 17.25 13.47 25.32
CA LEU A 385 16.81 14.69 25.99
C LEU A 385 16.04 14.40 27.29
N ARG A 386 15.26 13.32 27.30
CA ARG A 386 14.54 12.86 28.50
C ARG A 386 15.50 12.37 29.58
N ASN A 387 16.41 11.44 29.25
CA ASN A 387 17.26 10.78 30.22
C ASN A 387 18.45 11.64 30.68
N LEU A 388 18.81 12.68 29.93
CA LEU A 388 19.79 13.71 30.34
C LEU A 388 19.14 14.89 31.10
N ASP A 389 17.88 14.74 31.53
CA ASP A 389 17.14 15.74 32.32
C ASP A 389 16.91 17.08 31.62
N ARG A 390 16.87 17.08 30.27
CA ARG A 390 16.81 18.30 29.46
C ARG A 390 15.41 18.71 29.02
N ALA A 391 14.54 17.77 28.66
CA ALA A 391 13.24 18.08 28.06
C ALA A 391 12.08 17.24 28.62
N VAL A 392 10.91 17.86 28.74
CA VAL A 392 9.67 17.14 29.05
C VAL A 392 9.08 16.58 27.77
N ILE A 393 8.76 15.28 27.77
CA ILE A 393 8.13 14.61 26.63
C ILE A 393 6.61 14.65 26.79
N VAL A 394 5.89 15.10 25.78
CA VAL A 394 4.43 15.23 25.76
C VAL A 394 3.88 14.50 24.53
N GLY A 395 2.71 13.88 24.65
CA GLY A 395 2.10 13.18 23.52
C GLY A 395 1.70 11.75 23.86
N ARG A 396 1.96 10.83 22.93
CA ARG A 396 1.72 9.39 23.08
C ARG A 396 3.03 8.62 23.02
N ARG A 397 3.05 7.39 23.54
CA ARG A 397 4.21 6.50 23.45
C ARG A 397 4.70 6.39 22.00
N THR A 398 6.01 6.39 21.80
CA THR A 398 6.64 6.25 20.48
C THR A 398 6.61 4.82 19.96
N PHE A 399 7.05 4.61 18.72
CA PHE A 399 6.92 3.33 18.01
C PHE A 399 7.64 2.15 18.69
N GLY A 400 8.85 2.35 19.22
CA GLY A 400 9.62 1.34 19.93
C GLY A 400 10.74 0.68 19.15
N LYS A 401 11.28 1.30 18.10
CA LYS A 401 12.35 0.67 17.30
C LYS A 401 13.72 1.04 17.84
N GLY A 402 14.34 0.11 18.59
CA GLY A 402 15.66 0.21 19.20
C GLY A 402 16.80 -0.44 18.42
N SER A 403 16.62 -0.79 17.15
CA SER A 403 17.60 -1.50 16.32
C SER A 403 18.33 -0.59 15.31
N VAL A 404 19.55 -0.98 14.92
CA VAL A 404 20.39 -0.28 13.95
C VAL A 404 20.63 -1.15 12.73
N GLN A 405 20.35 -0.59 11.56
CA GLN A 405 20.61 -1.23 10.29
C GLN A 405 21.83 -0.64 9.58
N VAL A 406 22.56 -1.52 8.89
CA VAL A 406 23.62 -1.17 7.95
C VAL A 406 23.19 -1.63 6.57
N LEU A 407 23.55 -0.84 5.57
CA LEU A 407 23.41 -1.22 4.18
C LEU A 407 24.66 -1.92 3.70
N HIS A 408 24.45 -3.07 3.07
CA HIS A 408 25.42 -3.71 2.22
C HIS A 408 24.88 -3.55 0.80
N ASP A 409 25.43 -2.62 0.04
CA ASP A 409 25.02 -2.40 -1.34
C ASP A 409 25.81 -3.25 -2.32
N ARG A 410 25.17 -3.55 -3.45
CA ARG A 410 25.76 -4.38 -4.49
C ARG A 410 25.18 -4.03 -5.85
N ARG A 411 26.05 -3.97 -6.86
CA ARG A 411 25.63 -3.90 -8.25
C ARG A 411 25.30 -5.29 -8.76
N VAL A 412 24.14 -5.43 -9.40
CA VAL A 412 23.67 -6.65 -10.07
C VAL A 412 23.24 -6.23 -11.48
N ALA A 413 23.90 -6.76 -12.51
CA ALA A 413 23.79 -6.26 -13.88
C ALA A 413 23.99 -4.72 -13.96
N GLU A 414 23.01 -3.99 -14.50
CA GLU A 414 23.05 -2.53 -14.65
C GLU A 414 22.40 -1.76 -13.50
N THR A 415 21.90 -2.45 -12.47
CA THR A 415 21.21 -1.83 -11.33
C THR A 415 21.98 -2.02 -10.03
N GLU A 416 21.66 -1.21 -9.02
CA GLU A 416 22.20 -1.35 -7.66
C GLU A 416 21.08 -1.73 -6.71
N LEU A 417 21.33 -2.72 -5.85
CA LEU A 417 20.44 -3.11 -4.77
C LEU A 417 21.18 -3.03 -3.43
N ALA A 418 20.48 -3.14 -2.31
CA ALA A 418 21.12 -3.22 -1.01
C ALA A 418 20.43 -4.18 -0.06
N LEU A 419 21.21 -4.94 0.70
CA LEU A 419 20.76 -5.66 1.88
C LEU A 419 20.80 -4.68 3.05
N LYS A 420 19.65 -4.38 3.63
CA LYS A 420 19.53 -3.65 4.88
C LYS A 420 19.51 -4.67 6.01
N LEU A 421 20.59 -4.73 6.78
CA LEU A 421 20.79 -5.76 7.79
C LEU A 421 20.84 -5.17 9.20
N THR A 422 20.08 -5.74 10.14
CA THR A 422 20.17 -5.36 11.55
C THR A 422 21.43 -5.92 12.19
N ILE A 423 22.34 -5.04 12.62
CA ILE A 423 23.66 -5.42 13.16
C ILE A 423 23.87 -5.11 14.64
N ALA A 424 23.02 -4.25 15.20
CA ALA A 424 23.14 -3.77 16.57
C ALA A 424 21.80 -3.26 17.11
N GLN A 425 21.75 -3.07 18.43
CA GLN A 425 20.71 -2.31 19.11
C GLN A 425 21.31 -1.02 19.66
N TYR A 426 20.53 0.04 19.76
CA TYR A 426 20.96 1.27 20.40
C TYR A 426 20.33 1.44 21.78
N LEU A 427 21.08 2.08 22.68
CA LEU A 427 20.72 2.34 24.06
C LEU A 427 20.73 3.85 24.30
N THR A 428 19.65 4.34 24.92
CA THR A 428 19.53 5.72 25.39
C THR A 428 20.38 5.92 26.66
N PRO A 429 20.61 7.17 27.12
CA PRO A 429 21.46 7.44 28.27
C PRO A 429 21.00 6.66 29.51
N GLY A 430 21.96 6.09 30.24
CA GLY A 430 21.68 5.16 31.35
C GLY A 430 21.55 3.69 30.93
N ASP A 431 22.01 3.34 29.73
CA ASP A 431 21.98 1.97 29.17
C ASP A 431 20.54 1.41 29.08
N VAL A 432 19.58 2.27 28.74
CA VAL A 432 18.16 1.91 28.62
C VAL A 432 17.83 1.61 27.16
N SER A 433 17.38 0.38 26.89
CA SER A 433 16.84 0.02 25.58
C SER A 433 15.38 0.46 25.47
N ILE A 434 15.03 0.94 24.30
CA ILE A 434 13.65 1.28 23.92
C ILE A 434 13.05 0.26 22.94
N GLN A 435 13.80 -0.78 22.57
CA GLN A 435 13.33 -1.84 21.67
C GLN A 435 12.04 -2.47 22.22
N SER A 436 10.99 -2.44 21.42
CA SER A 436 9.65 -3.00 21.69
C SER A 436 8.90 -2.35 22.86
N VAL A 437 9.32 -1.13 23.25
CA VAL A 437 8.64 -0.35 24.29
C VAL A 437 8.47 1.10 23.87
N GLY A 438 9.49 1.69 23.24
CA GLY A 438 9.55 3.11 22.90
C GLY A 438 9.93 4.01 24.07
N VAL A 439 9.85 5.31 23.82
CA VAL A 439 9.94 6.39 24.78
C VAL A 439 8.53 6.72 25.25
N SER A 440 8.28 6.57 26.54
CA SER A 440 7.00 6.98 27.14
C SER A 440 6.99 8.49 27.34
N PRO A 441 5.86 9.16 27.08
CA PRO A 441 5.72 10.58 27.40
C PRO A 441 5.75 10.77 28.93
N ASP A 442 6.19 11.94 29.34
CA ASP A 442 6.09 12.39 30.73
C ASP A 442 4.67 12.89 31.03
N LEU A 443 4.06 13.58 30.06
CA LEU A 443 2.63 13.91 30.03
C LEU A 443 1.96 13.18 28.87
N GLU A 444 1.16 12.16 29.16
CA GLU A 444 0.37 11.47 28.15
C GLU A 444 -0.85 12.29 27.73
N THR A 445 -1.01 12.53 26.44
CA THR A 445 -2.17 13.22 25.83
C THR A 445 -2.88 12.30 24.85
N VAL A 446 -4.21 12.31 24.86
CA VAL A 446 -5.04 11.43 24.02
C VAL A 446 -6.08 12.28 23.27
N PRO A 447 -6.09 12.25 21.92
CA PRO A 447 -7.09 12.98 21.15
C PRO A 447 -8.48 12.34 21.30
N VAL A 448 -9.49 13.20 21.45
CA VAL A 448 -10.92 12.87 21.45
C VAL A 448 -11.55 13.46 20.21
N PHE A 449 -12.05 12.61 19.31
CA PHE A 449 -12.81 13.04 18.15
C PHE A 449 -14.31 12.88 18.40
N VAL A 450 -15.08 13.95 18.18
CA VAL A 450 -16.55 13.93 18.27
C VAL A 450 -17.11 14.39 16.94
N GLY A 451 -17.50 13.45 16.08
CA GLY A 451 -18.20 13.71 14.82
C GLY A 451 -19.64 13.19 14.84
N ASP A 452 -20.40 13.52 13.81
CA ASP A 452 -21.83 13.15 13.71
C ASP A 452 -22.03 11.64 13.47
N GLU A 453 -21.19 11.02 12.64
CA GLU A 453 -21.25 9.58 12.31
C GLU A 453 -20.13 8.76 12.97
N TYR A 454 -19.14 9.42 13.58
CA TYR A 454 -17.98 8.77 14.18
C TYR A 454 -17.52 9.49 15.45
N LEU A 455 -17.23 8.72 16.48
CA LEU A 455 -16.74 9.20 17.76
C LEU A 455 -15.58 8.31 18.23
N ALA A 456 -14.54 8.94 18.79
CA ALA A 456 -13.44 8.25 19.45
C ALA A 456 -13.03 9.04 20.69
N TYR A 457 -13.36 8.54 21.88
CA TYR A 457 -12.97 9.15 23.15
C TYR A 457 -11.70 8.50 23.72
N TYR A 458 -11.60 7.17 23.67
CA TYR A 458 -10.46 6.45 24.25
C TYR A 458 -9.40 6.03 23.23
N GLY A 459 -9.47 6.57 22.00
CA GLY A 459 -8.59 6.21 20.87
C GLY A 459 -8.92 4.84 20.27
N ARG A 460 -8.31 4.52 19.11
CA ARG A 460 -8.39 3.17 18.49
C ARG A 460 -7.23 2.31 18.97
N LYS A 461 -7.48 1.11 19.52
CA LYS A 461 -6.38 0.25 19.98
C LYS A 461 -5.71 -0.50 18.83
N ARG A 462 -6.41 -0.85 17.76
CA ARG A 462 -5.84 -1.68 16.69
C ARG A 462 -4.96 -0.88 15.72
N PHE A 463 -5.29 0.39 15.49
CA PHE A 463 -4.65 1.23 14.47
C PHE A 463 -3.77 2.36 15.04
N ASP A 464 -4.14 2.97 16.18
CA ASP A 464 -3.30 4.01 16.81
C ASP A 464 -2.15 3.40 17.64
N LEU A 465 -2.05 2.07 17.73
CA LEU A 465 -1.05 1.35 18.54
C LEU A 465 -0.19 0.36 17.75
N VAL A 466 -0.15 0.43 16.40
CA VAL A 466 0.87 -0.36 15.67
C VAL A 466 2.25 0.12 16.14
N ARG A 467 2.95 -0.78 16.83
CA ARG A 467 4.23 -0.54 17.46
C ARG A 467 5.20 -1.64 17.06
N GLU A 468 6.46 -1.46 17.41
CA GLU A 468 7.48 -2.49 17.22
C GLU A 468 7.04 -3.84 17.83
N GLU A 469 6.46 -3.82 19.02
CA GLU A 469 5.94 -5.02 19.72
C GLU A 469 4.77 -5.70 19.00
N SER A 470 4.08 -4.97 18.11
CA SER A 470 3.05 -5.51 17.25
C SER A 470 3.66 -6.25 16.06
N LEU A 471 4.88 -5.93 15.62
CA LEU A 471 5.49 -6.57 14.45
C LEU A 471 5.89 -8.01 14.75
N SER A 472 5.80 -8.85 13.71
CA SER A 472 6.27 -10.22 13.81
C SER A 472 7.77 -10.29 13.90
N SER A 473 8.26 -11.29 14.64
CA SER A 473 9.71 -11.51 14.81
C SER A 473 10.47 -10.29 15.34
N HIS A 474 9.81 -9.31 15.95
CA HIS A 474 10.47 -8.13 16.49
C HIS A 474 11.57 -8.52 17.50
N LEU A 475 12.60 -7.68 17.59
CA LEU A 475 13.72 -7.92 18.51
C LEU A 475 13.30 -7.57 19.93
N GLU A 476 13.89 -8.24 20.93
CA GLU A 476 13.68 -7.93 22.34
C GLU A 476 15.00 -7.49 22.99
N SER A 477 14.93 -6.96 24.21
CA SER A 477 16.13 -6.56 24.94
C SER A 477 15.99 -6.76 26.45
N ALA A 478 17.00 -7.39 27.05
CA ALA A 478 17.11 -7.53 28.51
C ALA A 478 17.38 -6.19 29.23
N LYS A 479 17.78 -5.14 28.50
CA LYS A 479 18.01 -3.78 29.02
C LYS A 479 16.78 -2.88 28.93
N THR A 480 15.65 -3.44 28.50
CA THR A 480 14.40 -2.70 28.39
C THR A 480 13.88 -2.35 29.78
N LYS A 481 13.51 -1.09 29.98
CA LYS A 481 12.87 -0.61 31.20
C LYS A 481 11.61 0.15 30.82
N GLN A 482 10.48 -0.28 31.37
CA GLN A 482 9.23 0.46 31.19
C GLN A 482 9.36 1.84 31.84
N GLN A 483 9.25 2.87 31.01
CA GLN A 483 9.35 4.25 31.47
C GLN A 483 8.02 4.68 32.09
N VAL A 484 8.08 5.27 33.28
CA VAL A 484 6.91 5.75 34.02
C VAL A 484 6.37 7.03 33.38
N ILE A 485 5.07 7.05 33.08
CA ILE A 485 4.32 8.25 32.72
C ILE A 485 4.08 9.05 34.00
N THR A 486 4.48 10.32 34.02
CA THR A 486 4.42 11.15 35.23
C THR A 486 3.02 11.73 35.46
N ALA A 487 2.33 12.11 34.39
CA ALA A 487 0.98 12.66 34.44
C ALA A 487 0.17 12.28 33.18
N GLY A 488 -1.15 12.23 33.31
CA GLY A 488 -2.07 11.82 32.24
C GLY A 488 -2.73 10.45 32.51
N PRO A 489 -3.49 9.90 31.55
CA PRO A 489 -3.78 10.48 30.23
C PRO A 489 -4.65 11.74 30.33
N LEU A 490 -4.26 12.79 29.61
CA LEU A 490 -5.05 14.00 29.41
C LEU A 490 -5.78 13.91 28.07
N TYR A 491 -7.10 13.83 28.12
CA TYR A 491 -7.94 13.80 26.92
C TYR A 491 -8.18 15.23 26.40
N PHE A 492 -8.05 15.44 25.09
CA PHE A 492 -8.28 16.76 24.47
C PHE A 492 -9.16 16.65 23.23
N LEU A 493 -9.97 17.68 22.96
CA LEU A 493 -10.84 17.68 21.79
C LEU A 493 -10.00 17.88 20.52
N GLN A 494 -9.97 16.89 19.63
CA GLN A 494 -9.22 16.94 18.38
C GLN A 494 -9.83 17.96 17.41
N GLN A 495 -8.97 18.67 16.68
CA GLN A 495 -9.37 19.56 15.59
C GLN A 495 -10.22 18.83 14.54
N GLY A 496 -11.25 19.50 14.04
CA GLY A 496 -12.27 18.92 13.14
C GLY A 496 -13.45 18.27 13.87
N SER A 497 -13.48 18.27 15.20
CA SER A 497 -14.63 17.79 15.97
C SER A 497 -15.80 18.77 15.89
N ALA A 498 -17.03 18.27 16.07
CA ALA A 498 -18.23 19.08 16.12
C ALA A 498 -18.12 20.20 17.18
N ASN A 499 -18.37 21.45 16.75
CA ASN A 499 -18.32 22.64 17.61
C ASN A 499 -16.97 22.88 18.31
N ASP A 500 -15.86 22.38 17.75
CA ASP A 500 -14.52 22.69 18.22
C ASP A 500 -14.13 24.17 17.97
N GLY A 501 -14.78 24.82 17.00
CA GLY A 501 -14.57 26.21 16.62
C GLY A 501 -13.39 26.44 15.68
N SER A 502 -12.83 25.39 15.07
CA SER A 502 -11.68 25.45 14.16
C SER A 502 -12.09 25.24 12.70
N SER A 503 -11.26 25.68 11.75
CA SER A 503 -11.33 25.20 10.36
C SER A 503 -10.34 24.05 10.21
N ALA A 504 -10.76 22.87 9.71
CA ALA A 504 -9.82 21.80 9.43
C ALA A 504 -8.85 22.24 8.31
N LEU A 505 -7.54 22.27 8.59
CA LEU A 505 -6.54 22.79 7.67
C LEU A 505 -5.78 21.68 6.96
N THR A 506 -5.47 21.92 5.70
CA THR A 506 -4.53 21.14 4.91
C THR A 506 -3.12 21.72 5.02
N ARG A 507 -2.08 20.87 4.88
CA ARG A 507 -0.68 21.33 4.76
C ARG A 507 -0.48 22.38 3.67
N VAL A 508 -1.28 22.32 2.61
CA VAL A 508 -1.25 23.28 1.50
C VAL A 508 -1.70 24.66 1.97
N GLU A 509 -2.77 24.75 2.77
CA GLU A 509 -3.26 26.02 3.31
C GLU A 509 -2.27 26.67 4.30
N LEU A 510 -1.54 25.86 5.09
CA LEU A 510 -0.48 26.33 6.00
C LEU A 510 0.76 26.88 5.25
N GLU A 511 1.07 26.33 4.08
CA GLU A 511 2.20 26.77 3.25
C GLU A 511 1.85 27.99 2.36
N GLU A 512 0.59 28.11 1.92
CA GLU A 512 0.12 29.21 1.06
C GLU A 512 -0.24 30.49 1.82
N ASN A 513 -0.64 30.39 3.11
CA ASN A 513 -1.15 31.52 3.89
C ASN A 513 -0.17 31.99 4.98
N THR A 514 1.00 32.46 4.53
CA THR A 514 2.13 32.87 5.40
C THR A 514 1.75 33.88 6.49
N ASP A 515 0.82 34.81 6.21
CA ASP A 515 0.38 35.83 7.17
C ASP A 515 -0.44 35.30 8.36
N LYS A 516 -1.06 34.11 8.23
CA LYS A 516 -1.91 33.51 9.27
C LYS A 516 -1.36 32.22 9.86
N ARG A 517 -0.21 31.76 9.39
CA ARG A 517 0.36 30.45 9.72
C ARG A 517 0.47 30.18 11.22
N VAL A 518 0.88 31.17 12.00
CA VAL A 518 1.01 31.03 13.46
C VAL A 518 -0.36 30.84 14.14
N ASP A 519 -1.38 31.60 13.72
CA ASP A 519 -2.73 31.45 14.27
C ASP A 519 -3.29 30.05 13.97
N LEU A 520 -3.06 29.58 12.74
CA LEU A 520 -3.47 28.27 12.27
C LEU A 520 -2.76 27.12 13.01
N LEU A 521 -1.45 27.25 13.29
CA LEU A 521 -0.71 26.28 14.10
C LEU A 521 -1.26 26.18 15.53
N LEU A 522 -1.71 27.28 16.11
CA LEU A 522 -2.25 27.31 17.47
C LEU A 522 -3.68 26.75 17.59
N GLU A 523 -4.31 26.37 16.47
CA GLU A 523 -5.52 25.56 16.48
C GLU A 523 -5.25 24.11 16.90
N ASP A 524 -4.02 23.61 16.73
CA ASP A 524 -3.60 22.30 17.23
C ASP A 524 -3.57 22.30 18.78
N PRO A 525 -4.43 21.49 19.44
CA PRO A 525 -4.52 21.46 20.89
C PRO A 525 -3.22 21.04 21.59
N GLU A 526 -2.48 20.07 21.04
CA GLU A 526 -1.23 19.57 21.64
C GLU A 526 -0.11 20.59 21.50
N LEU A 527 0.01 21.22 20.32
CA LEU A 527 0.99 22.28 20.10
C LEU A 527 0.72 23.49 21.03
N ARG A 528 -0.54 23.87 21.17
CA ARG A 528 -0.96 24.90 22.14
C ARG A 528 -0.61 24.50 23.57
N MET A 529 -0.90 23.27 24.00
CA MET A 529 -0.56 22.77 25.34
C MET A 529 0.95 22.73 25.57
N ALA A 530 1.75 22.30 24.59
CA ALA A 530 3.20 22.29 24.67
C ALA A 530 3.79 23.70 24.80
N ARG A 531 3.26 24.66 24.03
CA ARG A 531 3.61 26.08 24.17
C ARG A 531 3.27 26.58 25.58
N ASP A 532 2.05 26.30 26.06
CA ASP A 532 1.61 26.75 27.38
C ASP A 532 2.45 26.11 28.51
N LEU A 533 2.86 24.86 28.35
CA LEU A 533 3.77 24.17 29.26
C LEU A 533 5.16 24.83 29.28
N ALA A 534 5.70 25.19 28.11
CA ALA A 534 6.98 25.89 28.01
C ALA A 534 6.94 27.28 28.66
N ILE A 535 5.81 28.00 28.57
CA ILE A 535 5.61 29.30 29.24
C ILE A 535 5.45 29.13 30.75
N TRP A 536 4.71 28.11 31.18
CA TRP A 536 4.41 27.85 32.60
C TRP A 536 5.60 27.26 33.38
N ALA A 537 6.52 26.57 32.70
CA ALA A 537 7.59 25.80 33.30
C ALA A 537 8.37 26.57 34.39
N PRO A 538 8.54 25.99 35.60
CA PRO A 538 9.21 26.67 36.71
C PRO A 538 10.72 26.85 36.52
N SER A 539 11.34 26.05 35.64
CA SER A 539 12.74 26.16 35.22
C SER A 539 12.95 25.44 33.88
N SER A 540 14.17 25.49 33.34
CA SER A 540 14.57 24.75 32.14
C SER A 540 14.84 23.25 32.39
N ARG A 541 15.01 22.81 33.65
CA ARG A 541 15.32 21.41 33.99
C ARG A 541 14.08 20.54 34.02
N ARG A 542 14.15 19.36 33.39
CA ARG A 542 13.03 18.42 33.32
C ARG A 542 12.57 17.99 34.71
N SER A 543 13.47 17.61 35.62
CA SER A 543 13.11 17.16 36.98
C SER A 543 12.24 18.15 37.75
N ASP A 544 12.54 19.45 37.62
CA ASP A 544 11.84 20.52 38.30
C ASP A 544 10.44 20.74 37.68
N ILE A 545 10.32 20.61 36.35
CA ILE A 545 9.03 20.64 35.67
C ILE A 545 8.17 19.43 36.07
N LEU A 546 8.74 18.22 36.11
CA LEU A 546 8.01 17.00 36.49
C LEU A 546 7.45 17.07 37.91
N ALA A 547 8.19 17.66 38.86
CA ALA A 547 7.73 17.83 40.23
C ALA A 547 6.46 18.69 40.33
N ALA A 548 6.26 19.62 39.39
CA ALA A 548 5.11 20.50 39.34
C ALA A 548 4.06 20.08 38.29
N LEU A 549 4.40 19.17 37.36
CA LEU A 549 3.61 18.79 36.19
C LEU A 549 2.15 18.40 36.52
N PRO A 550 1.84 17.65 37.60
CA PRO A 550 0.46 17.32 37.95
C PRO A 550 -0.45 18.54 38.14
N GLN A 551 0.08 19.68 38.60
CA GLN A 551 -0.70 20.93 38.74
C GLN A 551 -1.09 21.50 37.37
N PHE A 552 -0.14 21.51 36.42
CA PHE A 552 -0.40 21.95 35.06
C PHE A 552 -1.40 21.01 34.38
N THR A 553 -1.20 19.70 34.49
CA THR A 553 -2.09 18.68 33.92
C THR A 553 -3.52 18.81 34.44
N ALA A 554 -3.72 19.00 35.76
CA ALA A 554 -5.06 19.16 36.32
C ALA A 554 -5.77 20.44 35.80
N ALA A 555 -5.02 21.53 35.60
CA ALA A 555 -5.57 22.77 35.03
C ALA A 555 -5.97 22.60 33.56
N GLN A 556 -5.11 21.96 32.75
CA GLN A 556 -5.39 21.69 31.33
C GLN A 556 -6.52 20.67 31.16
N ALA A 557 -6.53 19.58 31.94
CA ALA A 557 -7.59 18.57 31.91
C ALA A 557 -8.97 19.20 32.15
N LYS A 558 -9.09 20.12 33.13
CA LYS A 558 -10.35 20.84 33.36
C LYS A 558 -10.80 21.68 32.14
N LEU A 559 -9.86 22.30 31.42
CA LEU A 559 -10.17 23.10 30.24
C LEU A 559 -10.61 22.20 29.08
N GLU A 560 -9.89 21.10 28.84
CA GLU A 560 -10.19 20.17 27.76
C GLU A 560 -11.45 19.34 28.03
N ASP A 561 -11.68 18.88 29.26
CA ASP A 561 -12.92 18.21 29.67
C ASP A 561 -14.13 19.10 29.45
N ALA A 562 -14.02 20.40 29.74
CA ALA A 562 -15.09 21.36 29.47
C ALA A 562 -15.37 21.51 27.97
N ARG A 563 -14.34 21.45 27.11
CA ARG A 563 -14.48 21.48 25.65
C ARG A 563 -15.12 20.20 25.13
N ILE A 564 -14.66 19.04 25.59
CA ILE A 564 -15.20 17.73 25.22
C ILE A 564 -16.66 17.61 25.68
N ALA A 565 -16.97 17.96 26.93
CA ALA A 565 -18.33 17.93 27.45
C ALA A 565 -19.26 18.88 26.68
N LYS A 566 -18.77 20.07 26.31
CA LYS A 566 -19.52 21.00 25.45
C LYS A 566 -19.80 20.39 24.08
N SER A 567 -18.81 19.76 23.45
CA SER A 567 -18.99 19.04 22.18
C SER A 567 -20.03 17.92 22.30
N LEU A 568 -19.88 17.01 23.27
CA LEU A 568 -20.79 15.88 23.50
C LEU A 568 -22.23 16.31 23.86
N SER A 569 -22.39 17.45 24.55
CA SER A 569 -23.72 17.99 24.86
C SER A 569 -24.54 18.33 23.62
N THR A 570 -23.87 18.64 22.50
CA THR A 570 -24.55 18.92 21.21
C THR A 570 -25.21 17.66 20.64
N GLN A 571 -24.70 16.48 21.01
CA GLN A 571 -25.28 15.16 20.72
C GLN A 571 -26.18 14.63 21.86
N LYS A 572 -26.53 15.49 22.84
CA LYS A 572 -27.35 15.14 24.03
C LYS A 572 -26.73 14.06 24.92
N ILE A 573 -25.41 13.93 24.90
CA ILE A 573 -24.67 12.99 25.76
C ILE A 573 -24.23 13.73 27.03
N ASP A 574 -24.74 13.30 28.19
CA ASP A 574 -24.27 13.76 29.50
C ASP A 574 -23.04 12.94 29.91
N TRP A 575 -21.86 13.53 29.74
CA TRP A 575 -20.56 12.91 30.02
C TRP A 575 -19.98 13.28 31.40
N SER A 576 -20.82 13.76 32.32
CA SER A 576 -20.41 14.09 33.69
C SER A 576 -19.88 12.88 34.47
N GLU A 577 -18.91 13.12 35.35
CA GLU A 577 -18.41 12.12 36.31
C GLU A 577 -19.44 11.84 37.40
N GLY A 578 -19.58 10.56 37.75
CA GLY A 578 -20.38 10.10 38.87
C GLY A 578 -19.59 10.08 40.18
N PRO A 579 -20.28 10.04 41.34
CA PRO A 579 -19.63 9.72 42.60
C PRO A 579 -19.04 8.30 42.57
N ALA A 580 -18.05 8.03 43.43
CA ALA A 580 -17.52 6.68 43.60
C ALA A 580 -18.63 5.71 44.05
N PRO A 581 -18.65 4.47 43.54
CA PRO A 581 -19.70 3.50 43.85
C PRO A 581 -19.69 3.12 45.34
N THR A 582 -20.89 2.95 45.90
CA THR A 582 -21.10 2.44 47.26
C THR A 582 -21.34 0.93 47.24
N ALA A 583 -20.81 0.18 48.21
CA ALA A 583 -20.85 -1.29 48.23
C ALA A 583 -22.26 -1.92 48.12
N ASP A 584 -23.31 -1.18 48.48
CA ASP A 584 -24.70 -1.66 48.51
C ASP A 584 -25.52 -1.28 47.27
N ALA A 585 -24.96 -0.54 46.30
CA ALA A 585 -25.68 -0.08 45.11
C ALA A 585 -24.75 -0.02 43.89
N ALA A 586 -24.94 -0.94 42.94
CA ALA A 586 -24.17 -1.01 41.70
C ALA A 586 -25.09 -0.88 40.48
N PRO A 587 -24.67 -0.16 39.42
CA PRO A 587 -25.39 -0.16 38.16
C PRO A 587 -25.34 -1.56 37.51
N ALA A 588 -26.44 -1.96 36.87
CA ALA A 588 -26.52 -3.16 36.05
C ALA A 588 -27.20 -2.78 34.73
N LEU A 589 -26.62 -3.18 33.60
CA LEU A 589 -27.13 -2.85 32.28
C LEU A 589 -27.51 -4.12 31.52
N SER A 590 -28.69 -4.10 30.90
CA SER A 590 -29.05 -5.06 29.85
C SER A 590 -28.80 -4.43 28.47
N LEU A 591 -28.41 -5.27 27.51
CA LEU A 591 -28.10 -4.87 26.13
C LEU A 591 -29.09 -5.53 25.15
N ALA A 592 -29.63 -4.73 24.24
CA ALA A 592 -30.38 -5.22 23.09
C ALA A 592 -29.77 -4.69 21.79
N LEU A 593 -29.61 -5.59 20.81
CA LEU A 593 -29.07 -5.31 19.48
C LEU A 593 -30.14 -5.58 18.43
N SER A 594 -30.34 -4.64 17.50
CA SER A 594 -31.32 -4.81 16.42
C SER A 594 -30.92 -4.02 15.18
N THR A 595 -31.42 -4.43 14.02
CA THR A 595 -31.29 -3.69 12.77
C THR A 595 -32.66 -3.28 12.24
N ASP A 596 -32.71 -2.19 11.49
CA ASP A 596 -33.89 -1.80 10.71
C ASP A 596 -34.12 -2.70 9.46
N LYS A 597 -33.11 -3.50 9.08
CA LYS A 597 -33.19 -4.46 7.97
C LYS A 597 -33.71 -5.84 8.38
N PRO A 598 -34.50 -6.50 7.53
CA PRO A 598 -34.94 -7.87 7.76
C PRO A 598 -33.74 -8.82 7.74
N ASN A 599 -33.73 -9.79 8.66
CA ASN A 599 -32.66 -10.81 8.80
C ASN A 599 -31.24 -10.22 8.94
N HIS A 600 -31.12 -8.94 9.33
CA HIS A 600 -29.84 -8.24 9.43
C HIS A 600 -29.05 -8.20 8.10
N THR A 601 -29.77 -8.28 6.96
CA THR A 601 -29.16 -8.30 5.62
C THR A 601 -29.26 -6.94 4.94
N ILE A 602 -28.14 -6.43 4.43
CA ILE A 602 -28.05 -5.17 3.68
C ILE A 602 -27.55 -5.49 2.28
N ARG A 603 -28.27 -5.02 1.26
CA ARG A 603 -27.88 -5.19 -0.14
C ARG A 603 -26.82 -4.17 -0.55
N GLY A 604 -26.01 -4.53 -1.54
CA GLY A 604 -25.06 -3.63 -2.16
C GLY A 604 -25.70 -2.30 -2.55
N GLY A 605 -25.17 -1.20 -2.03
CA GLY A 605 -25.62 0.16 -2.33
C GLY A 605 -26.73 0.65 -1.43
N GLU A 606 -27.20 -0.18 -0.50
CA GLU A 606 -28.10 0.21 0.56
C GLU A 606 -27.35 0.57 1.85
N HIS A 607 -28.07 1.28 2.73
CA HIS A 607 -27.67 1.51 4.11
C HIS A 607 -28.69 0.85 5.04
N GLY A 608 -28.21 0.39 6.19
CA GLY A 608 -29.01 -0.02 7.34
C GLY A 608 -28.54 0.70 8.61
N VAL A 609 -29.29 0.50 9.69
CA VAL A 609 -29.01 1.08 11.00
C VAL A 609 -28.99 -0.02 12.04
N LEU A 610 -27.83 -0.22 12.66
CA LEU A 610 -27.71 -1.03 13.88
C LEU A 610 -28.04 -0.15 15.08
N THR A 611 -29.04 -0.56 15.86
CA THR A 611 -29.41 0.09 17.12
C THR A 611 -28.87 -0.72 18.29
N VAL A 612 -28.08 -0.07 19.13
CA VAL A 612 -27.57 -0.57 20.40
C VAL A 612 -28.35 0.10 21.52
N GLU A 613 -29.10 -0.68 22.28
CA GLU A 613 -29.97 -0.21 23.34
C GLU A 613 -29.48 -0.72 24.69
N LEU A 614 -29.26 0.20 25.63
CA LEU A 614 -28.84 -0.10 26.99
C LEU A 614 -29.93 0.33 27.96
N THR A 615 -30.39 -0.59 28.80
CA THR A 615 -31.34 -0.31 29.88
C THR A 615 -30.68 -0.57 31.21
N ASN A 616 -30.72 0.42 32.11
CA ASN A 616 -30.23 0.24 33.47
C ASN A 616 -31.26 -0.50 34.32
N THR A 617 -30.98 -1.77 34.59
CA THR A 617 -31.80 -2.68 35.40
C THR A 617 -31.38 -2.70 36.87
N GLY A 618 -30.27 -2.03 37.22
CA GLY A 618 -29.79 -1.88 38.59
C GLY A 618 -30.44 -0.72 39.34
N ASP A 619 -30.09 -0.60 40.62
CA ASP A 619 -30.67 0.39 41.56
C ASP A 619 -29.86 1.69 41.65
N ALA A 620 -28.73 1.80 40.94
CA ALA A 620 -27.85 2.97 40.92
C ALA A 620 -27.65 3.53 39.51
N PRO A 621 -27.46 4.86 39.34
CA PRO A 621 -27.12 5.43 38.04
C PRO A 621 -25.77 4.92 37.53
N ALA A 622 -25.69 4.60 36.23
CA ALA A 622 -24.45 4.30 35.54
C ALA A 622 -23.89 5.59 34.90
N TYR A 623 -22.61 5.88 35.10
CA TYR A 623 -21.97 7.10 34.58
C TYR A 623 -20.94 6.77 33.50
N ARG A 624 -20.76 7.70 32.55
CA ARG A 624 -19.86 7.58 31.38
C ARG A 624 -19.98 6.22 30.68
N VAL A 625 -21.22 5.75 30.50
CA VAL A 625 -21.52 4.48 29.84
C VAL A 625 -21.15 4.57 28.37
N ARG A 626 -20.45 3.54 27.89
CA ARG A 626 -20.10 3.35 26.49
C ARG A 626 -20.25 1.89 26.07
N ALA A 627 -20.50 1.68 24.79
CA ALA A 627 -20.31 0.39 24.13
C ALA A 627 -19.21 0.54 23.08
N ILE A 628 -18.30 -0.43 23.01
CA ILE A 628 -17.24 -0.50 22.00
C ILE A 628 -17.46 -1.77 21.19
N SER A 629 -17.52 -1.66 19.88
CA SER A 629 -17.61 -2.84 19.03
C SER A 629 -16.27 -3.54 18.85
N ASP A 630 -16.30 -4.86 18.67
CA ASP A 630 -15.19 -5.70 18.26
C ASP A 630 -15.63 -6.49 17.01
N SER A 631 -14.91 -6.31 15.91
CA SER A 631 -15.20 -6.98 14.65
C SER A 631 -13.92 -7.32 13.90
N ASP A 632 -14.01 -8.37 13.09
CA ASP A 632 -12.94 -8.76 12.18
C ASP A 632 -12.93 -7.89 10.91
N TYR A 633 -14.04 -7.19 10.64
CA TYR A 633 -14.13 -6.20 9.57
C TYR A 633 -13.84 -4.80 10.11
N ASN A 634 -12.75 -4.19 9.65
CA ASN A 634 -12.22 -2.91 10.15
C ASN A 634 -13.23 -1.75 10.19
N TYR A 635 -14.24 -1.75 9.31
CA TYR A 635 -15.28 -0.71 9.34
C TYR A 635 -16.18 -0.82 10.58
N PHE A 636 -16.38 -2.01 11.13
CA PHE A 636 -17.18 -2.24 12.33
C PHE A 636 -16.35 -2.39 13.60
N ASP A 637 -15.03 -2.52 13.48
CA ASP A 637 -14.15 -2.68 14.64
C ASP A 637 -13.94 -1.36 15.39
N GLU A 638 -13.83 -1.43 16.72
CA GLU A 638 -13.55 -0.31 17.63
C GLU A 638 -14.45 0.92 17.45
N ARG A 639 -15.73 0.73 17.13
CA ARG A 639 -16.71 1.82 17.10
C ARG A 639 -17.18 2.10 18.51
N GLU A 640 -16.90 3.31 18.99
CA GLU A 640 -17.39 3.77 20.28
C GLU A 640 -18.77 4.41 20.16
N LEU A 641 -19.70 3.90 20.97
CA LEU A 641 -21.04 4.46 21.16
C LEU A 641 -21.14 4.97 22.59
N LEU A 642 -21.23 6.29 22.78
CA LEU A 642 -21.35 6.89 24.11
C LEU A 642 -22.82 7.09 24.49
N PHE A 643 -23.20 6.58 25.65
CA PHE A 643 -24.53 6.75 26.23
C PHE A 643 -24.52 7.77 27.39
N GLY A 644 -23.34 8.00 27.98
CA GLY A 644 -23.17 8.93 29.09
C GLY A 644 -23.82 8.41 30.36
N LYS A 645 -24.50 9.28 31.10
CA LYS A 645 -25.24 8.91 32.32
C LYS A 645 -26.55 8.16 31.99
N ILE A 646 -26.82 7.03 32.66
CA ILE A 646 -28.08 6.26 32.54
C ILE A 646 -28.67 6.03 33.94
N MET A 647 -29.84 6.60 34.22
CA MET A 647 -30.54 6.46 35.50
C MET A 647 -31.18 5.06 35.66
N PRO A 648 -31.44 4.58 36.89
CA PRO A 648 -32.20 3.35 37.12
C PRO A 648 -33.53 3.34 36.36
N GLY A 649 -33.79 2.26 35.62
CA GLY A 649 -34.97 2.10 34.76
C GLY A 649 -34.95 2.93 33.47
N GLU A 650 -33.93 3.76 33.23
CA GLU A 650 -33.76 4.50 31.98
C GLU A 650 -33.19 3.60 30.88
N THR A 651 -33.70 3.78 29.67
CA THR A 651 -33.19 3.16 28.46
C THR A 651 -32.62 4.22 27.54
N LYS A 652 -31.38 4.04 27.09
CA LYS A 652 -30.75 4.88 26.07
C LYS A 652 -30.39 4.06 24.83
N LYS A 653 -30.36 4.73 23.68
CA LYS A 653 -30.07 4.13 22.39
C LYS A 653 -28.96 4.91 21.71
N ALA A 654 -28.06 4.19 21.05
CA ALA A 654 -27.13 4.72 20.07
C ALA A 654 -27.22 3.90 18.79
N THR A 655 -26.92 4.52 17.67
CA THR A 655 -27.06 3.89 16.35
C THR A 655 -25.75 3.94 15.60
N LEU A 656 -25.44 2.86 14.90
CA LEU A 656 -24.34 2.78 13.95
C LEU A 656 -24.92 2.62 12.54
N LYS A 657 -24.50 3.50 11.64
CA LYS A 657 -24.86 3.40 10.22
C LYS A 657 -24.05 2.28 9.57
N LEU A 658 -24.76 1.28 9.08
CA LEU A 658 -24.20 0.17 8.33
C LEU A 658 -24.32 0.52 6.85
N SER A 659 -23.20 0.78 6.18
CA SER A 659 -23.19 1.08 4.74
C SER A 659 -22.56 -0.10 4.02
N VAL A 660 -23.27 -0.64 3.02
CA VAL A 660 -22.70 -1.63 2.12
C VAL A 660 -22.47 -0.96 0.78
N SER A 661 -21.24 -0.97 0.30
CA SER A 661 -20.92 -0.40 -1.01
C SER A 661 -21.76 -1.10 -2.10
N ALA A 662 -22.14 -0.37 -3.15
CA ALA A 662 -22.87 -0.94 -4.30
C ALA A 662 -22.17 -2.15 -4.92
N TYR A 663 -20.86 -2.26 -4.71
CA TYR A 663 -19.98 -3.22 -5.36
C TYR A 663 -19.29 -4.16 -4.39
N GLU A 664 -19.74 -4.15 -3.14
CA GLU A 664 -19.25 -5.00 -2.08
C GLU A 664 -19.55 -6.47 -2.37
N LEU A 665 -18.62 -7.36 -2.01
CA LEU A 665 -18.86 -8.80 -2.09
C LEU A 665 -19.81 -9.25 -0.97
N SER A 666 -20.54 -10.33 -1.25
CA SER A 666 -21.36 -10.99 -0.23
C SER A 666 -20.48 -11.49 0.91
N ARG A 667 -20.87 -11.17 2.15
CA ARG A 667 -20.17 -11.61 3.35
C ARG A 667 -21.09 -11.58 4.57
N VAL A 668 -20.63 -12.14 5.68
CA VAL A 668 -21.25 -11.93 6.98
C VAL A 668 -20.22 -11.53 8.01
N ASP A 669 -20.50 -10.44 8.72
CA ASP A 669 -19.63 -9.90 9.76
C ASP A 669 -20.26 -10.09 11.13
N ARG A 670 -19.49 -10.65 12.08
CA ARG A 670 -19.86 -10.66 13.48
C ARG A 670 -19.37 -9.39 14.17
N ILE A 671 -20.30 -8.65 14.77
CA ILE A 671 -20.04 -7.46 15.56
C ILE A 671 -20.38 -7.76 17.02
N ASP A 672 -19.37 -7.83 17.88
CA ASP A 672 -19.51 -7.96 19.33
C ASP A 672 -19.46 -6.58 19.99
N PHE A 673 -20.11 -6.40 21.14
CA PHE A 673 -20.09 -5.15 21.90
C PHE A 673 -19.64 -5.37 23.34
N HIS A 674 -18.68 -4.56 23.76
CA HIS A 674 -18.21 -4.47 25.14
C HIS A 674 -18.77 -3.21 25.78
N VAL A 675 -19.55 -3.38 26.85
CA VAL A 675 -20.22 -2.28 27.55
C VAL A 675 -19.46 -1.96 28.84
N LEU A 676 -19.02 -0.71 28.95
CA LEU A 676 -18.20 -0.22 30.06
C LEU A 676 -18.85 1.03 30.65
N SER A 677 -18.83 1.14 31.97
CA SER A 677 -19.10 2.38 32.71
C SER A 677 -17.79 3.02 33.19
N GLN A 678 -17.88 4.15 33.89
CA GLN A 678 -16.71 4.73 34.58
C GLN A 678 -16.04 3.75 35.56
N ASP A 679 -16.82 2.82 36.15
CA ASP A 679 -16.39 1.91 37.21
C ASP A 679 -16.05 0.49 36.68
N GLY A 680 -16.08 0.29 35.36
CA GLY A 680 -15.77 -0.99 34.70
C GLY A 680 -16.99 -1.66 34.06
N GLU A 681 -16.92 -2.99 33.90
CA GLU A 681 -17.99 -3.80 33.31
C GLU A 681 -19.26 -3.78 34.18
N VAL A 682 -20.38 -3.49 33.53
CA VAL A 682 -21.69 -3.34 34.18
C VAL A 682 -22.78 -4.15 33.48
N LEU A 683 -22.41 -4.96 32.49
CA LEU A 683 -23.35 -5.75 31.71
C LEU A 683 -23.80 -7.00 32.49
N GLU A 684 -25.08 -7.34 32.40
CA GLU A 684 -25.64 -8.56 32.97
C GLU A 684 -24.97 -9.84 32.40
N GLN A 685 -24.75 -10.84 33.27
CA GLN A 685 -24.17 -12.11 32.84
C GLN A 685 -25.06 -12.84 31.83
N GLY A 686 -24.47 -13.33 30.74
CA GLY A 686 -25.18 -14.08 29.70
C GLY A 686 -25.94 -13.23 28.69
N ALA A 687 -25.83 -11.89 28.76
CA ALA A 687 -26.35 -11.00 27.73
C ALA A 687 -25.75 -11.36 26.35
N ARG A 688 -26.57 -11.38 25.30
CA ARG A 688 -26.09 -11.54 23.93
C ARG A 688 -25.40 -10.25 23.51
N THR A 689 -24.08 -10.28 23.43
CA THR A 689 -23.24 -9.11 23.10
C THR A 689 -23.01 -8.92 21.61
N TRP A 690 -23.50 -9.82 20.75
CA TRP A 690 -23.15 -9.82 19.33
C TRP A 690 -24.34 -9.95 18.39
N ILE A 691 -24.12 -9.44 17.18
CA ILE A 691 -25.04 -9.54 16.04
C ILE A 691 -24.25 -9.86 14.77
N ASP A 692 -24.81 -10.70 13.91
CA ASP A 692 -24.24 -11.01 12.61
C ASP A 692 -24.95 -10.16 11.56
N ILE A 693 -24.18 -9.40 10.78
CA ILE A 693 -24.67 -8.52 9.71
C ILE A 693 -24.27 -9.13 8.37
N ALA A 694 -25.25 -9.46 7.53
CA ALA A 694 -24.99 -9.98 6.19
C ALA A 694 -24.98 -8.84 5.17
N ALA A 695 -23.92 -8.76 4.37
CA ALA A 695 -23.90 -7.97 3.14
C ALA A 695 -24.23 -8.88 1.96
N GLU A 696 -25.21 -8.48 1.14
CA GLU A 696 -25.56 -9.17 -0.11
C GLU A 696 -25.02 -8.38 -1.29
N GLY A 697 -23.93 -8.87 -1.88
CA GLY A 697 -23.32 -8.27 -3.07
C GLY A 697 -24.18 -8.46 -4.32
N ILE A 698 -23.93 -7.62 -5.33
CA ILE A 698 -24.59 -7.76 -6.64
C ILE A 698 -23.77 -8.68 -7.58
N PRO A 699 -24.40 -9.29 -8.59
CA PRO A 699 -23.66 -9.96 -9.67
C PRO A 699 -22.64 -9.02 -10.31
N ARG A 700 -21.46 -9.54 -10.64
CA ARG A 700 -20.32 -8.76 -11.17
C ARG A 700 -20.17 -8.96 -12.69
N PRO A 701 -19.76 -7.91 -13.44
CA PRO A 701 -19.43 -8.05 -14.85
C PRO A 701 -18.16 -8.87 -15.03
N ARG A 702 -17.97 -9.37 -16.24
CA ARG A 702 -16.70 -9.93 -16.70
C ARG A 702 -16.52 -9.49 -18.14
N PHE A 703 -15.28 -9.25 -18.55
CA PHE A 703 -15.02 -8.69 -19.86
C PHE A 703 -14.28 -9.69 -20.73
N ALA A 704 -14.78 -9.88 -21.94
CA ALA A 704 -14.05 -10.46 -23.05
C ALA A 704 -13.85 -9.36 -24.10
N TYR A 705 -12.69 -9.33 -24.76
CA TYR A 705 -12.45 -8.30 -25.76
C TYR A 705 -11.59 -8.78 -26.94
N GLY A 706 -11.74 -8.11 -28.07
CA GLY A 706 -10.89 -8.26 -29.24
C GLY A 706 -10.39 -6.91 -29.71
N TYR A 707 -9.36 -6.89 -30.55
CA TYR A 707 -8.73 -5.65 -31.01
C TYR A 707 -8.32 -5.72 -32.48
N GLN A 708 -8.24 -4.56 -33.13
CA GLN A 708 -7.78 -4.41 -34.51
C GLN A 708 -7.09 -3.05 -34.70
N VAL A 709 -5.99 -3.06 -35.45
CA VAL A 709 -5.34 -1.84 -35.93
C VAL A 709 -6.09 -1.30 -37.14
N LEU A 710 -6.41 -0.01 -37.08
CA LEU A 710 -7.01 0.77 -38.15
C LEU A 710 -6.00 1.82 -38.60
N ASP A 711 -5.42 1.60 -39.76
CA ASP A 711 -4.37 2.41 -40.38
C ASP A 711 -4.87 3.12 -41.66
N ASP A 712 -6.13 2.92 -42.06
CA ASP A 712 -6.74 3.57 -43.22
C ASP A 712 -7.13 5.03 -42.90
N PRO A 713 -6.60 6.04 -43.61
CA PRO A 713 -6.99 7.44 -43.45
C PRO A 713 -8.49 7.71 -43.64
N ALA A 714 -9.24 6.79 -44.26
CA ALA A 714 -10.69 6.88 -44.35
C ALA A 714 -11.40 6.77 -42.98
N HIS A 715 -10.73 6.26 -41.93
CA HIS A 715 -11.31 6.07 -40.60
C HIS A 715 -11.09 7.29 -39.67
N GLY A 716 -10.19 8.22 -40.02
CA GLY A 716 -9.95 9.41 -39.23
C GLY A 716 -8.98 10.38 -39.90
N HIS A 717 -9.21 11.68 -39.72
CA HIS A 717 -8.35 12.75 -40.26
C HIS A 717 -6.94 12.79 -39.67
N ASP A 718 -6.76 12.13 -38.53
CA ASP A 718 -5.53 12.07 -37.76
C ASP A 718 -4.74 10.75 -37.99
N ILE A 719 -5.24 9.87 -38.85
CA ILE A 719 -4.58 8.61 -39.23
C ILE A 719 -3.65 8.87 -40.43
N SER A 720 -2.41 8.39 -40.36
CA SER A 720 -1.39 8.56 -41.40
C SER A 720 -0.83 7.26 -41.95
N GLY A 721 -1.56 6.14 -41.79
CA GLY A 721 -1.19 4.83 -42.32
C GLY A 721 -1.64 4.57 -43.76
N ASN A 722 -1.54 3.30 -44.19
CA ASN A 722 -1.71 2.92 -45.59
C ASN A 722 -2.98 2.06 -45.89
N GLY A 723 -3.66 1.56 -44.86
CA GLY A 723 -4.88 0.77 -44.95
C GLY A 723 -4.67 -0.75 -45.12
N ASP A 724 -3.47 -1.28 -44.87
CA ASP A 724 -3.13 -2.69 -44.98
C ASP A 724 -3.33 -3.49 -43.68
N GLY A 725 -3.65 -2.82 -42.58
CA GLY A 725 -3.88 -3.42 -41.27
C GLY A 725 -2.63 -3.97 -40.59
N LEU A 726 -1.43 -3.58 -41.06
CA LEU A 726 -0.15 -3.88 -40.44
C LEU A 726 0.46 -2.58 -39.87
N LEU A 727 1.33 -2.68 -38.87
CA LEU A 727 2.02 -1.50 -38.33
C LEU A 727 3.34 -1.24 -39.05
N GLN A 728 3.60 0.04 -39.37
CA GLN A 728 4.89 0.52 -39.85
C GLN A 728 5.38 1.77 -39.11
N VAL A 729 6.69 1.99 -39.15
CA VAL A 729 7.33 3.17 -38.55
C VAL A 729 6.86 4.44 -39.27
N GLY A 730 6.45 5.44 -38.49
CA GLY A 730 5.93 6.73 -38.95
C GLY A 730 4.41 6.75 -39.14
N GLU A 731 3.71 5.63 -38.91
CA GLU A 731 2.26 5.60 -38.96
C GLU A 731 1.64 6.04 -37.64
N ARG A 732 0.63 6.89 -37.74
CA ARG A 732 -0.36 7.15 -36.69
C ARG A 732 -1.61 6.36 -37.02
N VAL A 733 -2.01 5.50 -36.11
CA VAL A 733 -3.11 4.52 -36.29
C VAL A 733 -4.12 4.63 -35.16
N GLN A 734 -5.27 3.98 -35.32
CA GLN A 734 -6.23 3.75 -34.25
C GLN A 734 -6.27 2.27 -33.86
N LEU A 735 -6.19 1.99 -32.56
CA LEU A 735 -6.50 0.69 -31.99
C LEU A 735 -7.98 0.65 -31.65
N ARG A 736 -8.76 -0.12 -32.42
CA ARG A 736 -10.16 -0.39 -32.10
C ARG A 736 -10.23 -1.59 -31.16
N VAL A 737 -10.92 -1.44 -30.03
CA VAL A 737 -11.09 -2.49 -29.01
C VAL A 737 -12.57 -2.74 -28.81
N TRP A 738 -13.04 -3.95 -29.13
CA TRP A 738 -14.42 -4.40 -28.90
C TRP A 738 -14.50 -5.14 -27.59
N VAL A 739 -15.35 -4.68 -26.69
CA VAL A 739 -15.54 -5.27 -25.37
C VAL A 739 -16.94 -5.85 -25.28
N GLN A 740 -17.05 -7.08 -24.78
CA GLN A 740 -18.31 -7.69 -24.36
C GLN A 740 -18.31 -7.88 -22.85
N ASN A 741 -19.45 -7.57 -22.20
CA ASN A 741 -19.69 -8.04 -20.85
C ASN A 741 -20.22 -9.49 -20.89
N SER A 742 -19.34 -10.45 -20.60
CA SER A 742 -19.65 -11.89 -20.53
C SER A 742 -20.05 -12.35 -19.13
N GLY A 743 -19.98 -11.47 -18.12
CA GLY A 743 -20.28 -11.81 -16.73
C GLY A 743 -21.78 -11.84 -16.39
N PRO A 744 -22.12 -12.32 -15.19
CA PRO A 744 -23.50 -12.39 -14.71
C PRO A 744 -24.11 -11.05 -14.27
N GLY A 745 -23.31 -9.98 -14.18
CA GLY A 745 -23.75 -8.65 -13.73
C GLY A 745 -23.44 -7.52 -14.70
N ASP A 746 -24.18 -6.42 -14.60
CA ASP A 746 -23.99 -5.24 -15.46
C ASP A 746 -22.75 -4.45 -15.05
N ALA A 747 -21.92 -4.07 -16.03
CA ALA A 747 -20.87 -3.08 -15.83
C ALA A 747 -21.51 -1.69 -15.72
N GLN A 748 -21.01 -0.89 -14.79
CA GLN A 748 -21.48 0.44 -14.45
C GLN A 748 -20.59 1.55 -15.03
N ASP A 749 -19.29 1.30 -15.16
CA ASP A 749 -18.33 2.24 -15.74
C ASP A 749 -17.19 1.47 -16.43
N ALA A 750 -17.54 0.69 -17.45
CA ALA A 750 -16.58 -0.01 -18.30
C ALA A 750 -15.68 0.99 -19.04
N ARG A 751 -14.39 0.73 -19.02
CA ARG A 751 -13.34 1.53 -19.66
C ARG A 751 -12.30 0.62 -20.27
N VAL A 752 -11.60 1.17 -21.25
CA VAL A 752 -10.42 0.55 -21.85
C VAL A 752 -9.24 1.47 -21.59
N GLN A 753 -8.12 0.88 -21.20
CA GLN A 753 -6.85 1.56 -21.00
C GLN A 753 -5.77 0.87 -21.84
N VAL A 754 -4.91 1.67 -22.47
CA VAL A 754 -3.70 1.22 -23.18
C VAL A 754 -2.49 1.78 -22.44
N ARG A 755 -1.56 0.92 -22.04
CA ARG A 755 -0.23 1.30 -21.57
C ARG A 755 0.80 0.93 -22.63
N ASN A 756 1.83 1.75 -22.73
CA ASN A 756 2.91 1.59 -23.70
C ASN A 756 4.02 0.73 -23.09
N GLY A 757 4.34 -0.41 -23.70
CA GLY A 757 5.48 -1.24 -23.34
C GLY A 757 6.76 -0.90 -24.14
N SER A 758 6.61 -0.25 -25.31
CA SER A 758 7.73 0.03 -26.23
C SER A 758 8.50 1.33 -25.97
N GLY A 759 8.35 1.95 -24.80
CA GLY A 759 9.05 3.18 -24.43
C GLY A 759 8.91 4.30 -25.46
N ASP A 760 10.01 4.95 -25.82
CA ASP A 760 10.04 6.09 -26.74
C ASP A 760 9.83 5.75 -28.23
N ALA A 761 9.64 4.47 -28.57
CA ALA A 761 9.31 4.04 -29.91
C ALA A 761 7.83 4.25 -30.27
N VAL A 762 6.96 4.34 -29.25
CA VAL A 762 5.52 4.50 -29.43
C VAL A 762 5.03 5.72 -28.65
N PHE A 763 4.19 6.53 -29.28
CA PHE A 763 3.56 7.67 -28.66
C PHE A 763 2.04 7.48 -28.56
N LEU A 764 1.54 7.35 -27.33
CA LEU A 764 0.10 7.27 -27.07
C LEU A 764 -0.53 8.67 -27.11
N HIS A 765 -1.42 8.92 -28.07
CA HIS A 765 -2.24 10.14 -28.07
C HIS A 765 -3.45 9.98 -27.16
N ASP A 766 -4.05 8.78 -27.16
CA ASP A 766 -5.11 8.36 -26.27
C ASP A 766 -4.65 7.12 -25.50
N GLY A 767 -4.86 7.12 -24.19
CA GLY A 767 -4.52 5.96 -23.36
C GLY A 767 -5.69 5.44 -22.53
N ARG A 768 -6.82 6.17 -22.48
CA ARG A 768 -8.03 5.73 -21.78
C ARG A 768 -9.26 6.15 -22.57
N ALA A 769 -10.20 5.23 -22.74
CA ALA A 769 -11.50 5.50 -23.32
C ALA A 769 -12.61 4.91 -22.48
N LYS A 770 -13.78 5.55 -22.49
CA LYS A 770 -14.94 5.16 -21.68
C LYS A 770 -16.01 4.53 -22.56
N LEU A 771 -16.42 3.31 -22.21
CA LEU A 771 -17.61 2.65 -22.72
C LEU A 771 -18.84 3.00 -21.87
N GLY A 772 -18.65 3.17 -20.56
CA GLY A 772 -19.73 3.48 -19.62
C GLY A 772 -20.47 2.23 -19.16
N ALA A 773 -21.78 2.31 -18.98
CA ALA A 773 -22.56 1.16 -18.52
C ALA A 773 -22.70 0.13 -19.65
N LEU A 774 -22.36 -1.12 -19.38
CA LEU A 774 -22.42 -2.23 -20.35
C LEU A 774 -23.19 -3.41 -19.74
N ALA A 775 -24.42 -3.61 -20.22
CA ALA A 775 -25.29 -4.66 -19.71
C ALA A 775 -24.80 -6.07 -20.06
N VAL A 776 -25.22 -7.08 -19.30
CA VAL A 776 -24.89 -8.48 -19.54
C VAL A 776 -25.13 -8.90 -20.99
N GLY A 777 -24.13 -9.53 -21.60
CA GLY A 777 -24.12 -10.02 -22.98
C GLY A 777 -24.04 -8.93 -24.05
N LYS A 778 -23.99 -7.64 -23.69
CA LYS A 778 -23.82 -6.54 -24.64
C LYS A 778 -22.36 -6.29 -24.94
N SER A 779 -22.12 -5.82 -26.17
CA SER A 779 -20.81 -5.43 -26.65
C SER A 779 -20.86 -3.98 -27.14
N ASP A 780 -19.73 -3.30 -26.99
CA ASP A 780 -19.48 -1.97 -27.53
C ASP A 780 -17.99 -1.82 -27.82
N PHE A 781 -17.54 -0.71 -28.40
CA PHE A 781 -16.14 -0.51 -28.76
C PHE A 781 -15.63 0.90 -28.49
N VAL A 782 -14.30 1.01 -28.40
CA VAL A 782 -13.59 2.28 -28.38
C VAL A 782 -12.48 2.28 -29.42
N GLU A 783 -11.99 3.46 -29.76
CA GLU A 783 -10.83 3.66 -30.61
C GLU A 783 -9.84 4.55 -29.87
N LEU A 784 -8.58 4.11 -29.80
CA LEU A 784 -7.50 4.79 -29.10
C LEU A 784 -6.36 5.01 -30.10
N SER A 785 -5.88 6.25 -30.25
CA SER A 785 -4.84 6.54 -31.24
C SER A 785 -3.43 6.49 -30.67
N PHE A 786 -2.51 5.93 -31.45
CA PHE A 786 -1.08 5.90 -31.15
C PHE A 786 -0.25 6.05 -32.43
N GLU A 787 1.02 6.41 -32.26
CA GLU A 787 1.98 6.61 -33.35
C GLU A 787 3.25 5.77 -33.10
N VAL A 788 3.77 5.12 -34.14
CA VAL A 788 5.07 4.43 -34.10
C VAL A 788 6.15 5.40 -34.56
N GLN A 789 6.93 5.94 -33.64
CA GLN A 789 7.89 7.01 -33.90
C GLN A 789 9.29 6.52 -34.27
N LYS A 790 9.73 5.38 -33.73
CA LYS A 790 11.08 4.84 -33.92
C LYS A 790 11.03 3.41 -34.43
N ALA A 791 12.12 2.97 -35.04
CA ALA A 791 12.24 1.61 -35.55
C ALA A 791 12.45 0.63 -34.39
N VAL A 792 11.52 -0.32 -34.29
CA VAL A 792 11.53 -1.48 -33.38
C VAL A 792 11.07 -2.69 -34.19
N ASP A 793 11.39 -3.89 -33.73
CA ASP A 793 10.92 -5.12 -34.39
C ASP A 793 9.44 -5.36 -34.09
N GLU A 794 9.01 -5.03 -32.87
CA GLU A 794 7.65 -5.24 -32.38
C GLU A 794 7.19 -4.06 -31.53
N VAL A 795 5.87 -3.80 -31.54
CA VAL A 795 5.19 -2.83 -30.70
C VAL A 795 4.41 -3.57 -29.63
N GLU A 796 4.74 -3.29 -28.38
CA GLU A 796 4.18 -3.89 -27.18
C GLU A 796 3.24 -2.90 -26.51
N LEU A 797 1.98 -3.29 -26.37
CA LEU A 797 0.94 -2.52 -25.70
C LEU A 797 0.25 -3.39 -24.66
N GLN A 798 0.05 -2.87 -23.46
CA GLN A 798 -0.76 -3.54 -22.45
C GLN A 798 -2.18 -2.98 -22.50
N LEU A 799 -3.15 -3.83 -22.82
CA LEU A 799 -4.58 -3.50 -22.82
C LEU A 799 -5.24 -3.95 -21.53
N THR A 800 -5.95 -3.03 -20.89
CA THR A 800 -6.79 -3.31 -19.72
C THR A 800 -8.23 -2.91 -20.01
N VAL A 801 -9.16 -3.83 -19.79
CA VAL A 801 -10.59 -3.52 -19.75
C VAL A 801 -11.05 -3.63 -18.31
N SER A 802 -11.66 -2.56 -17.77
CA SER A 802 -12.04 -2.50 -16.36
C SER A 802 -13.39 -1.85 -16.14
N ASP A 803 -14.05 -2.22 -15.05
CA ASP A 803 -15.11 -1.42 -14.44
C ASP A 803 -14.54 -0.63 -13.26
N ASN A 804 -14.40 0.69 -13.41
CA ASN A 804 -13.77 1.51 -12.38
C ASN A 804 -14.59 1.68 -11.11
N LYS A 805 -15.86 1.27 -11.12
CA LYS A 805 -16.73 1.31 -9.93
C LYS A 805 -16.74 -0.02 -9.20
N ILE A 806 -16.82 -1.12 -9.93
CA ILE A 806 -16.87 -2.48 -9.36
C ILE A 806 -15.46 -3.00 -9.02
N GLY A 807 -14.45 -2.56 -9.77
CA GLY A 807 -13.07 -3.03 -9.65
C GLY A 807 -12.80 -4.35 -10.38
N GLU A 808 -13.70 -4.80 -11.25
CA GLU A 808 -13.46 -5.92 -12.15
C GLU A 808 -12.60 -5.49 -13.32
N TYR A 809 -11.61 -6.30 -13.69
CA TYR A 809 -10.75 -6.01 -14.82
C TYR A 809 -10.17 -7.27 -15.46
N VAL A 810 -9.72 -7.13 -16.69
CA VAL A 810 -8.91 -8.10 -17.42
C VAL A 810 -7.78 -7.33 -18.10
N THR A 811 -6.59 -7.90 -18.15
CA THR A 811 -5.42 -7.28 -18.79
C THR A 811 -4.66 -8.31 -19.60
N GLU A 812 -4.11 -7.86 -20.72
CA GLU A 812 -3.20 -8.64 -21.56
C GLU A 812 -2.18 -7.72 -22.24
N GLU A 813 -0.96 -8.21 -22.41
CA GLU A 813 0.07 -7.62 -23.25
C GLU A 813 -0.09 -8.12 -24.68
N ILE A 814 -0.10 -7.17 -25.60
CA ILE A 814 -0.35 -7.40 -27.00
C ILE A 814 0.86 -6.93 -27.77
N VAL A 815 1.32 -7.81 -28.64
CA VAL A 815 2.49 -7.61 -29.46
C VAL A 815 2.06 -7.47 -30.91
N PHE A 816 2.50 -6.39 -31.56
CA PHE A 816 2.26 -6.15 -32.97
C PHE A 816 3.60 -6.12 -33.72
N PRO A 817 3.84 -7.03 -34.68
CA PRO A 817 5.07 -6.99 -35.46
C PRO A 817 5.11 -5.79 -36.41
N ILE A 818 6.27 -5.12 -36.49
CA ILE A 818 6.51 -4.09 -37.51
C ILE A 818 6.78 -4.78 -38.84
N SER A 819 5.88 -4.56 -39.80
CA SER A 819 5.86 -5.29 -41.07
C SER A 819 6.16 -4.40 -42.27
N LYS A 820 6.43 -5.01 -43.42
CA LYS A 820 6.51 -4.27 -44.69
C LYS A 820 5.11 -3.99 -45.21
N SER A 821 4.90 -2.78 -45.71
CA SER A 821 3.64 -2.36 -46.32
C SER A 821 3.18 -3.30 -47.44
N LEU A 822 1.88 -3.59 -47.48
CA LEU A 822 1.22 -4.41 -48.50
C LEU A 822 0.29 -3.55 -49.37
N ALA A 823 0.46 -3.63 -50.68
CA ALA A 823 -0.42 -2.94 -51.63
C ALA A 823 -1.64 -3.81 -52.01
N PHE A 824 -2.84 -3.41 -51.59
CA PHE A 824 -4.09 -4.09 -51.93
C PHE A 824 -4.66 -3.66 -53.29
N ASP A 825 -5.00 -4.64 -54.12
CA ASP A 825 -5.81 -4.44 -55.33
C ASP A 825 -7.30 -4.33 -54.95
N THR A 826 -7.90 -3.16 -55.11
CA THR A 826 -9.26 -2.82 -54.65
C THR A 826 -10.38 -3.25 -55.60
N ALA A 827 -10.16 -4.29 -56.42
CA ALA A 827 -11.18 -4.80 -57.33
C ALA A 827 -12.40 -5.33 -56.56
N LYS A 828 -13.58 -4.73 -56.78
CA LYS A 828 -14.83 -5.15 -56.12
C LYS A 828 -15.28 -6.53 -56.62
N GLN A 829 -15.13 -7.55 -55.79
CA GLN A 829 -15.54 -8.93 -56.08
C GLN A 829 -16.27 -9.54 -54.88
N GLY A 830 -16.97 -10.66 -55.09
CA GLY A 830 -17.52 -11.45 -53.99
C GLY A 830 -16.50 -12.50 -53.53
N VAL A 831 -16.34 -12.68 -52.23
CA VAL A 831 -15.47 -13.71 -51.62
C VAL A 831 -16.36 -14.70 -50.90
N THR A 832 -16.22 -16.00 -51.19
CA THR A 832 -17.02 -17.07 -50.57
C THR A 832 -16.12 -17.98 -49.75
N CYS A 833 -16.39 -18.13 -48.45
CA CYS A 833 -15.62 -19.01 -47.57
C CYS A 833 -15.77 -20.48 -47.97
N THR A 834 -14.65 -21.19 -48.10
CA THR A 834 -14.59 -22.61 -48.48
C THR A 834 -13.56 -23.35 -47.64
N SER A 835 -13.99 -24.32 -46.84
CA SER A 835 -13.11 -25.01 -45.86
C SER A 835 -13.31 -26.52 -45.75
N GLY A 836 -14.02 -27.17 -46.67
CA GLY A 836 -14.30 -28.60 -46.57
C GLY A 836 -15.20 -29.00 -45.38
N GLY A 837 -15.95 -28.05 -44.80
CA GLY A 837 -16.97 -28.30 -43.78
C GLY A 837 -16.76 -27.58 -42.43
N ALA A 838 -15.59 -27.01 -42.17
CA ALA A 838 -15.28 -26.27 -40.94
C ALA A 838 -15.68 -24.77 -41.03
N ALA A 839 -15.64 -24.03 -39.93
CA ALA A 839 -15.66 -22.56 -40.02
C ALA A 839 -14.33 -22.03 -40.60
N VAL A 840 -14.36 -20.84 -41.20
CA VAL A 840 -13.19 -20.11 -41.68
C VAL A 840 -12.91 -18.97 -40.72
N ASP A 841 -11.68 -18.90 -40.20
CA ASP A 841 -11.22 -17.81 -39.35
C ASP A 841 -11.03 -16.52 -40.17
N LEU A 842 -11.45 -15.41 -39.59
CA LEU A 842 -11.34 -14.06 -40.14
C LEU A 842 -10.46 -13.24 -39.20
N TYR A 843 -9.35 -12.75 -39.73
CA TYR A 843 -8.23 -12.16 -38.97
C TYR A 843 -8.31 -10.64 -38.89
N ALA A 844 -7.73 -10.07 -37.84
CA ALA A 844 -7.63 -8.63 -37.62
C ALA A 844 -6.63 -7.96 -38.58
N SER A 845 -5.59 -8.67 -38.97
CA SER A 845 -4.52 -8.29 -39.91
C SER A 845 -4.31 -9.39 -40.96
N PRO A 846 -3.61 -9.12 -42.09
CA PRO A 846 -3.25 -10.14 -43.08
C PRO A 846 -2.07 -11.01 -42.60
N ASP A 847 -2.22 -11.60 -41.42
CA ASP A 847 -1.26 -12.46 -40.74
C ASP A 847 -1.99 -13.64 -40.09
N ALA A 848 -1.60 -14.86 -40.42
CA ALA A 848 -2.22 -16.08 -39.93
C ALA A 848 -1.92 -16.34 -38.44
N THR A 849 -0.90 -15.68 -37.90
CA THR A 849 -0.57 -15.69 -36.46
C THR A 849 -1.25 -14.56 -35.68
N GLY A 850 -1.89 -13.62 -36.36
CA GLY A 850 -2.57 -12.48 -35.75
C GLY A 850 -3.93 -12.84 -35.14
N ALA A 851 -4.51 -11.87 -34.44
CA ALA A 851 -5.79 -12.01 -33.74
C ALA A 851 -6.95 -12.41 -34.69
N ILE A 852 -7.75 -13.39 -34.27
CA ILE A 852 -8.98 -13.78 -34.97
C ILE A 852 -10.13 -12.90 -34.46
N LEU A 853 -10.82 -12.19 -35.36
CA LEU A 853 -11.97 -11.35 -35.02
C LEU A 853 -13.29 -12.12 -35.03
N ALA A 854 -13.42 -13.09 -35.94
CA ALA A 854 -14.65 -13.84 -36.12
C ALA A 854 -14.44 -15.13 -36.90
N ARG A 855 -15.41 -16.03 -36.80
CA ARG A 855 -15.50 -17.27 -37.59
C ARG A 855 -16.72 -17.22 -38.51
N ALA A 856 -16.53 -17.59 -39.77
CA ALA A 856 -17.58 -17.67 -40.78
C ALA A 856 -17.87 -19.12 -41.18
N PRO A 857 -19.13 -19.58 -41.20
CA PRO A 857 -19.47 -20.91 -41.75
C PRO A 857 -19.03 -21.06 -43.21
N SER A 858 -18.69 -22.28 -43.64
CA SER A 858 -18.43 -22.56 -45.06
C SER A 858 -19.64 -22.17 -45.93
N GLY A 859 -19.39 -21.54 -47.09
CA GLY A 859 -20.41 -21.00 -47.99
C GLY A 859 -20.84 -19.55 -47.70
N THR A 860 -20.34 -18.96 -46.61
CA THR A 860 -20.61 -17.54 -46.26
C THR A 860 -19.95 -16.61 -47.28
N ARG A 861 -20.63 -15.52 -47.65
CA ARG A 861 -20.17 -14.58 -48.70
C ARG A 861 -19.95 -13.18 -48.14
N PHE A 862 -18.85 -12.56 -48.55
CA PHE A 862 -18.48 -11.18 -48.19
C PHE A 862 -18.15 -10.37 -49.44
N ALA A 863 -18.20 -9.04 -49.32
CA ALA A 863 -17.66 -8.14 -50.33
C ALA A 863 -16.15 -8.00 -50.10
N SER A 864 -15.35 -8.15 -51.15
CA SER A 864 -13.92 -7.84 -51.08
C SER A 864 -13.70 -6.34 -51.14
N LEU A 865 -12.90 -5.84 -50.20
CA LEU A 865 -12.36 -4.48 -50.19
C LEU A 865 -11.00 -4.41 -50.89
N GLY A 866 -10.29 -5.54 -50.97
CA GLY A 866 -9.16 -5.75 -51.85
C GLY A 866 -8.44 -7.07 -51.60
N SER A 867 -7.38 -7.31 -52.35
CA SER A 867 -6.49 -8.47 -52.14
C SER A 867 -5.01 -8.13 -52.28
N ALA A 868 -4.16 -8.71 -51.44
CA ALA A 868 -2.70 -8.57 -51.49
C ALA A 868 -2.04 -9.83 -50.92
N ALA A 869 -0.90 -10.25 -51.47
CA ALA A 869 -0.03 -11.29 -50.89
C ALA A 869 -0.74 -12.58 -50.42
N GLY A 870 -1.79 -13.02 -51.12
CA GLY A 870 -2.55 -14.22 -50.75
C GLY A 870 -3.65 -14.00 -49.73
N TRP A 871 -3.95 -12.75 -49.35
CA TRP A 871 -5.00 -12.35 -48.42
C TRP A 871 -6.11 -11.55 -49.12
N HIS A 872 -7.33 -11.68 -48.63
CA HIS A 872 -8.47 -10.86 -49.03
C HIS A 872 -8.97 -10.04 -47.85
N LYS A 873 -8.98 -8.70 -48.00
CA LYS A 873 -9.68 -7.78 -47.09
C LYS A 873 -11.18 -7.84 -47.42
N ILE A 874 -12.02 -8.12 -46.44
CA ILE A 874 -13.47 -8.33 -46.60
C ILE A 874 -14.29 -7.44 -45.69
N GLU A 875 -15.45 -7.00 -46.15
CA GLU A 875 -16.39 -6.16 -45.37
C GLU A 875 -17.27 -7.03 -44.46
N LEU A 876 -17.29 -6.73 -43.16
CA LEU A 876 -18.18 -7.33 -42.16
C LEU A 876 -19.43 -6.47 -41.85
N GLY A 877 -19.45 -5.24 -42.36
CA GLY A 877 -20.56 -4.27 -42.24
C GLY A 877 -20.38 -3.30 -41.08
N LYS A 878 -21.11 -2.17 -41.10
CA LYS A 878 -21.00 -1.07 -40.11
C LYS A 878 -19.55 -0.61 -39.90
N ASP A 879 -18.83 -0.37 -41.01
CA ASP A 879 -17.43 0.07 -41.01
C ASP A 879 -16.46 -0.90 -40.31
N GLN A 880 -16.77 -2.20 -40.32
CA GLN A 880 -15.89 -3.29 -39.89
C GLN A 880 -15.39 -4.10 -41.07
N PHE A 881 -14.13 -4.55 -40.98
CA PHE A 881 -13.50 -5.43 -41.95
C PHE A 881 -12.64 -6.49 -41.26
N ALA A 882 -12.31 -7.55 -42.00
CA ALA A 882 -11.36 -8.57 -41.58
C ALA A 882 -10.55 -9.07 -42.79
N TYR A 883 -9.56 -9.90 -42.52
CA TYR A 883 -8.74 -10.55 -43.52
C TYR A 883 -9.01 -12.05 -43.54
N VAL A 884 -9.00 -12.64 -44.73
CA VAL A 884 -9.15 -14.10 -44.90
C VAL A 884 -8.12 -14.60 -45.90
N GLU A 885 -7.51 -15.74 -45.61
CA GLU A 885 -6.56 -16.38 -46.51
C GLU A 885 -7.22 -16.77 -47.84
N GLY A 886 -6.54 -16.46 -48.94
CA GLY A 886 -6.97 -16.77 -50.30
C GLY A 886 -7.16 -18.26 -50.57
N THR A 887 -6.44 -19.12 -49.84
CA THR A 887 -6.58 -20.59 -49.89
C THR A 887 -7.89 -21.09 -49.28
N ARG A 888 -8.57 -20.26 -48.48
CA ARG A 888 -9.79 -20.58 -47.73
C ARG A 888 -11.04 -19.96 -48.36
N VAL A 889 -10.92 -19.41 -49.58
CA VAL A 889 -12.02 -18.73 -50.25
C VAL A 889 -12.08 -18.97 -51.76
N GLU A 890 -13.28 -18.87 -52.33
CA GLU A 890 -13.54 -18.86 -53.77
C GLU A 890 -14.07 -17.49 -54.22
N LEU A 891 -13.56 -17.00 -55.36
CA LEU A 891 -13.94 -15.71 -55.94
C LEU A 891 -15.21 -15.82 -56.79
N GLY A 892 -16.14 -14.91 -56.55
CA GLY A 892 -17.38 -14.77 -57.30
C GLY A 892 -17.46 -13.45 -58.05
N SER A 893 -18.19 -13.44 -59.17
CA SER A 893 -18.29 -12.30 -60.09
C SER A 893 -19.08 -11.09 -59.56
N SER A 894 -19.75 -11.20 -58.40
CA SER A 894 -20.54 -10.10 -57.82
C SER A 894 -20.46 -10.08 -56.29
N ALA A 895 -20.25 -8.90 -55.71
CA ALA A 895 -20.30 -8.69 -54.26
C ALA A 895 -21.73 -8.88 -53.70
N PRO A 896 -21.88 -9.46 -52.49
CA PRO A 896 -23.18 -9.59 -51.83
C PRO A 896 -23.69 -8.22 -51.37
N ARG A 897 -25.02 -8.04 -51.29
CA ARG A 897 -25.65 -6.78 -50.81
C ARG A 897 -25.49 -6.54 -49.31
N LYS A 898 -25.30 -7.61 -48.54
CA LYS A 898 -25.06 -7.60 -47.11
C LYS A 898 -23.98 -8.63 -46.80
N PRO A 899 -23.09 -8.37 -45.83
CA PRO A 899 -22.12 -9.36 -45.37
C PRO A 899 -22.84 -10.59 -44.81
N GLY A 900 -22.20 -11.74 -44.96
CA GLY A 900 -22.70 -13.00 -44.42
C GLY A 900 -22.59 -13.06 -42.89
N ALA A 901 -23.26 -14.03 -42.28
CA ALA A 901 -23.26 -14.18 -40.82
C ALA A 901 -21.90 -14.67 -40.31
N THR A 902 -21.47 -14.13 -39.18
CA THR A 902 -20.25 -14.51 -38.48
C THR A 902 -20.53 -14.73 -37.00
N THR A 903 -19.68 -15.51 -36.34
CA THR A 903 -19.62 -15.63 -34.89
C THR A 903 -18.38 -14.86 -34.42
N PRO A 904 -18.51 -13.85 -33.55
CA PRO A 904 -17.35 -13.11 -33.03
C PRO A 904 -16.45 -14.05 -32.23
N VAL A 905 -15.15 -13.79 -32.32
CA VAL A 905 -14.11 -14.40 -31.47
C VAL A 905 -13.45 -13.24 -30.73
N PHE A 906 -13.31 -13.38 -29.42
CA PHE A 906 -12.60 -12.40 -28.61
C PHE A 906 -11.18 -12.89 -28.43
N SER A 907 -10.21 -12.02 -28.66
CA SER A 907 -8.80 -12.32 -28.49
C SER A 907 -8.48 -12.63 -27.03
N VAL A 908 -9.24 -12.05 -26.10
CA VAL A 908 -9.05 -12.18 -24.67
C VAL A 908 -10.38 -12.55 -24.02
N SER A 909 -10.42 -13.68 -23.32
CA SER A 909 -11.61 -14.17 -22.62
C SER A 909 -11.21 -14.92 -21.34
N PRO A 910 -11.23 -14.28 -20.16
CA PRO A 910 -10.86 -14.94 -18.91
C PRO A 910 -11.71 -16.19 -18.64
N PRO A 911 -11.09 -17.27 -18.12
CA PRO A 911 -11.82 -18.47 -17.75
C PRO A 911 -12.97 -18.19 -16.78
N HIS A 912 -14.10 -18.87 -17.00
CA HIS A 912 -15.26 -18.82 -16.14
C HIS A 912 -15.22 -19.90 -15.07
N ILE A 913 -15.31 -19.52 -13.79
CA ILE A 913 -15.39 -20.46 -12.67
C ILE A 913 -16.85 -20.63 -12.22
N GLU A 914 -17.36 -21.86 -12.30
CA GLU A 914 -18.65 -22.27 -11.73
C GLU A 914 -18.43 -23.01 -10.41
N LEU A 915 -18.85 -22.42 -9.29
CA LEU A 915 -18.70 -23.01 -7.96
C LEU A 915 -19.94 -23.78 -7.52
N ALA A 916 -19.74 -24.88 -6.79
CA ALA A 916 -20.80 -25.50 -6.01
C ALA A 916 -21.31 -24.54 -4.90
N PRO A 917 -22.56 -24.68 -4.41
CA PRO A 917 -23.07 -23.84 -3.34
C PRO A 917 -22.23 -23.94 -2.07
N ILE A 918 -21.77 -22.79 -1.56
CA ILE A 918 -20.92 -22.68 -0.36
C ILE A 918 -21.61 -21.79 0.68
N SER A 919 -21.50 -22.15 1.96
CA SER A 919 -22.03 -21.34 3.06
C SER A 919 -21.08 -20.17 3.37
N ALA A 920 -21.62 -18.97 3.52
CA ALA A 920 -20.85 -17.78 3.92
C ALA A 920 -20.35 -17.85 5.39
N GLN A 921 -20.80 -18.83 6.16
CA GLN A 921 -20.34 -19.09 7.52
C GLN A 921 -20.15 -20.57 7.81
N THR A 922 -19.19 -20.89 8.68
CA THR A 922 -18.98 -22.24 9.20
C THR A 922 -18.43 -22.21 10.63
N ALA A 923 -18.58 -23.33 11.34
CA ALA A 923 -17.89 -23.57 12.61
C ALA A 923 -16.67 -24.51 12.45
N SER A 924 -16.49 -25.08 11.26
CA SER A 924 -15.35 -25.94 10.92
C SER A 924 -14.07 -25.12 10.77
N ASP A 925 -12.92 -25.77 10.97
CA ASP A 925 -11.59 -25.23 10.66
C ASP A 925 -11.21 -25.38 9.19
N THR A 926 -11.98 -26.13 8.41
CA THR A 926 -11.87 -26.21 6.94
C THR A 926 -13.22 -25.99 6.24
N ILE A 927 -13.15 -25.67 4.95
CA ILE A 927 -14.31 -25.67 4.05
C ILE A 927 -13.94 -26.31 2.71
N THR A 928 -14.83 -27.14 2.17
CA THR A 928 -14.67 -27.71 0.83
C THR A 928 -15.09 -26.68 -0.22
N ILE A 929 -14.20 -26.37 -1.15
CA ILE A 929 -14.50 -25.58 -2.35
C ILE A 929 -14.35 -26.49 -3.56
N SER A 930 -15.40 -26.63 -4.34
CA SER A 930 -15.39 -27.40 -5.58
C SER A 930 -16.12 -26.67 -6.69
N GLY A 931 -15.71 -26.94 -7.93
CA GLY A 931 -16.25 -26.26 -9.08
C GLY A 931 -15.64 -26.71 -10.40
N THR A 932 -15.89 -25.94 -11.43
CA THR A 932 -15.32 -26.13 -12.76
C THR A 932 -14.88 -24.79 -13.33
N ALA A 933 -13.62 -24.71 -13.78
CA ALA A 933 -13.15 -23.64 -14.65
C ALA A 933 -13.42 -24.01 -16.12
N ILE A 934 -13.96 -23.08 -16.89
CA ILE A 934 -14.42 -23.29 -18.27
C ILE A 934 -13.96 -22.11 -19.12
N ASP A 935 -13.33 -22.38 -20.26
CA ASP A 935 -12.99 -21.38 -21.26
C ASP A 935 -13.22 -21.92 -22.68
N GLY A 936 -13.41 -21.01 -23.65
CA GLY A 936 -13.66 -21.36 -25.05
C GLY A 936 -12.42 -21.84 -25.80
N GLU A 937 -11.22 -21.51 -25.33
CA GLU A 937 -9.94 -21.86 -25.94
C GLU A 937 -9.14 -22.80 -25.05
N GLN A 938 -8.82 -22.38 -23.82
CA GLN A 938 -8.05 -23.22 -22.90
C GLN A 938 -8.18 -22.83 -21.43
N VAL A 939 -8.04 -23.83 -20.57
CA VAL A 939 -7.85 -23.65 -19.13
C VAL A 939 -6.54 -24.31 -18.74
N ARG A 940 -5.51 -23.52 -18.45
CA ARG A 940 -4.16 -23.98 -18.07
C ARG A 940 -4.17 -24.62 -16.68
N ASP A 941 -4.69 -23.92 -15.69
CA ASP A 941 -4.70 -24.36 -14.29
C ASP A 941 -5.71 -23.60 -13.42
N VAL A 942 -5.92 -24.14 -12.21
CA VAL A 942 -6.67 -23.53 -11.11
C VAL A 942 -5.81 -23.54 -9.85
N TYR A 943 -5.77 -22.42 -9.14
CA TYR A 943 -5.20 -22.35 -7.80
C TYR A 943 -6.10 -21.56 -6.85
N ILE A 944 -5.99 -21.87 -5.56
CA ILE A 944 -6.79 -21.23 -4.51
C ILE A 944 -5.86 -20.63 -3.47
N THR A 945 -6.12 -19.37 -3.14
CA THR A 945 -5.45 -18.68 -2.04
C THR A 945 -6.44 -18.34 -0.93
N VAL A 946 -5.98 -18.33 0.31
CA VAL A 946 -6.77 -17.95 1.48
C VAL A 946 -6.02 -16.92 2.32
N TYR A 947 -6.74 -15.93 2.81
CA TYR A 947 -6.19 -14.84 3.60
C TYR A 947 -7.16 -14.42 4.71
N ASN A 948 -6.66 -14.17 5.92
CA ASN A 948 -7.45 -13.62 7.02
C ASN A 948 -6.99 -12.18 7.34
N PRO A 949 -7.75 -11.14 6.94
CA PRO A 949 -7.34 -9.75 7.11
C PRO A 949 -7.22 -9.30 8.57
N SER A 950 -7.93 -9.95 9.50
CA SER A 950 -7.95 -9.55 10.91
C SER A 950 -6.75 -10.10 11.67
N ARG A 951 -6.29 -11.29 11.31
CA ARG A 951 -5.16 -11.98 11.95
C ARG A 951 -3.84 -11.74 11.24
N ASN A 952 -3.91 -11.35 9.97
CA ASN A 952 -2.74 -11.16 9.13
C ASN A 952 -2.81 -9.81 8.43
N LEU A 953 -2.90 -8.69 9.18
CA LEU A 953 -3.12 -7.32 8.65
C LEU A 953 -2.18 -6.90 7.50
N PHE A 954 -1.10 -7.64 7.31
CA PHE A 954 0.09 -7.27 6.57
C PHE A 954 0.73 -8.43 5.78
N GLY A 955 0.33 -9.67 6.02
CA GLY A 955 0.87 -10.80 5.27
C GLY A 955 0.11 -11.06 3.99
N SER A 956 0.63 -11.99 3.20
CA SER A 956 0.08 -12.40 1.91
C SER A 956 -1.01 -13.45 2.05
N ALA A 957 -1.76 -13.63 0.97
CA ALA A 957 -2.63 -14.79 0.82
C ALA A 957 -1.78 -16.05 0.68
N GLU A 958 -2.17 -17.11 1.40
CA GLU A 958 -1.49 -18.40 1.34
C GLU A 958 -2.12 -19.23 0.22
N LYS A 959 -1.29 -19.75 -0.70
CA LYS A 959 -1.75 -20.72 -1.70
C LYS A 959 -1.95 -22.06 -1.02
N VAL A 960 -3.18 -22.59 -1.09
CA VAL A 960 -3.56 -23.84 -0.41
C VAL A 960 -3.91 -24.96 -1.39
N TYR A 961 -4.10 -24.59 -2.66
CA TYR A 961 -4.46 -25.51 -3.73
C TYR A 961 -3.84 -25.10 -5.06
N TYR A 962 -3.44 -26.10 -5.85
CA TYR A 962 -3.03 -25.93 -7.24
C TYR A 962 -3.35 -27.21 -8.02
N GLU A 963 -3.92 -27.05 -9.20
CA GLU A 963 -4.19 -28.12 -10.16
C GLU A 963 -4.02 -27.61 -11.59
N ALA A 964 -3.22 -28.31 -12.39
CA ALA A 964 -3.04 -28.01 -13.81
C ALA A 964 -3.87 -28.97 -14.68
N ALA A 965 -4.39 -28.46 -15.79
CA ALA A 965 -5.06 -29.29 -16.78
C ALA A 965 -4.05 -30.24 -17.45
N VAL A 966 -4.44 -31.51 -17.59
CA VAL A 966 -3.65 -32.49 -18.35
C VAL A 966 -3.60 -32.12 -19.84
N ASP A 967 -4.71 -31.60 -20.35
CA ASP A 967 -4.84 -31.03 -21.69
C ASP A 967 -5.60 -29.69 -21.59
N PRO A 968 -4.88 -28.56 -21.57
CA PRO A 968 -5.50 -27.23 -21.44
C PRO A 968 -6.52 -26.92 -22.53
N THR A 969 -6.34 -27.48 -23.75
CA THR A 969 -7.16 -27.20 -24.93
C THR A 969 -8.58 -27.79 -24.85
N THR A 970 -8.85 -28.60 -23.83
CA THR A 970 -10.22 -29.03 -23.53
C THR A 970 -11.11 -27.89 -23.05
N GLY A 971 -10.50 -26.76 -22.63
CA GLY A 971 -11.22 -25.60 -22.11
C GLY A 971 -11.99 -25.88 -20.83
N ARG A 972 -11.66 -26.96 -20.10
CA ARG A 972 -12.42 -27.38 -18.91
C ARG A 972 -11.51 -28.04 -17.87
N LEU A 973 -11.58 -27.55 -16.63
CA LEU A 973 -10.88 -28.13 -15.48
C LEU A 973 -11.80 -28.20 -14.25
N GLU A 974 -12.08 -29.42 -13.79
CA GLU A 974 -12.80 -29.65 -12.53
C GLU A 974 -11.81 -29.66 -11.36
N PHE A 975 -12.18 -29.05 -10.24
CA PHE A 975 -11.33 -28.98 -9.05
C PHE A 975 -12.13 -29.17 -7.77
N SER A 976 -11.46 -29.65 -6.72
CA SER A 976 -12.02 -29.79 -5.37
C SER A 976 -10.92 -29.68 -4.32
N ALA A 977 -11.02 -28.69 -3.44
CA ALA A 977 -10.04 -28.38 -2.42
C ALA A 977 -10.67 -28.32 -1.03
N GLU A 978 -9.95 -28.83 -0.03
CA GLU A 978 -10.19 -28.50 1.38
C GLU A 978 -9.38 -27.26 1.74
N VAL A 979 -10.06 -26.15 2.01
CA VAL A 979 -9.43 -24.85 2.32
C VAL A 979 -9.41 -24.65 3.83
N PRO A 980 -8.23 -24.47 4.46
CA PRO A 980 -8.14 -24.17 5.89
C PRO A 980 -8.63 -22.75 6.19
N LEU A 981 -9.24 -22.58 7.38
CA LEU A 981 -9.83 -21.32 7.84
C LEU A 981 -9.29 -20.93 9.22
N GLN A 982 -8.86 -19.69 9.35
CA GLN A 982 -8.54 -19.09 10.64
C GLN A 982 -9.82 -18.55 11.31
N PRO A 983 -9.91 -18.49 12.66
CA PRO A 983 -11.07 -17.91 13.34
C PRO A 983 -11.33 -16.47 12.89
N GLY A 984 -12.54 -16.22 12.40
CA GLY A 984 -12.90 -14.93 11.82
C GLY A 984 -13.22 -14.94 10.34
N ASN A 985 -13.16 -13.77 9.72
CA ASN A 985 -13.38 -13.60 8.29
C ASN A 985 -12.16 -14.08 7.49
N ASN A 986 -12.39 -14.99 6.54
CA ASN A 986 -11.39 -15.45 5.59
C ASN A 986 -11.83 -15.04 4.18
N ILE A 987 -10.91 -14.45 3.42
CA ILE A 987 -11.05 -14.16 2.00
C ILE A 987 -10.44 -15.33 1.25
N ILE A 988 -11.21 -15.88 0.29
CA ILE A 988 -10.77 -17.00 -0.53
C ILE A 988 -10.87 -16.57 -1.98
N ASP A 989 -9.74 -16.62 -2.69
CA ASP A 989 -9.65 -16.33 -4.11
C ASP A 989 -9.39 -17.61 -4.87
N ILE A 990 -10.25 -17.89 -5.85
CA ILE A 990 -10.09 -18.99 -6.79
C ILE A 990 -9.68 -18.36 -8.12
N HIS A 991 -8.50 -18.74 -8.59
CA HIS A 991 -7.93 -18.26 -9.84
C HIS A 991 -7.97 -19.39 -10.86
N ALA A 992 -8.44 -19.08 -12.07
CA ALA A 992 -8.40 -19.97 -13.22
C ALA A 992 -7.68 -19.26 -14.36
N ARG A 993 -6.59 -19.84 -14.83
CA ARG A 993 -5.71 -19.20 -15.81
C ARG A 993 -5.90 -19.80 -17.20
N GLU A 994 -5.99 -18.93 -18.19
CA GLU A 994 -5.82 -19.29 -19.58
C GLU A 994 -4.33 -19.26 -19.93
N ASN A 995 -3.64 -18.20 -19.51
CA ASN A 995 -2.20 -17.99 -19.63
C ASN A 995 -1.67 -17.19 -18.41
N GLU A 996 -0.45 -16.67 -18.46
CA GLU A 996 0.15 -15.92 -17.34
C GLU A 996 -0.58 -14.61 -16.99
N GLN A 997 -1.23 -13.98 -17.96
CA GLN A 997 -1.85 -12.66 -17.80
C GLN A 997 -3.38 -12.75 -17.73
N VAL A 998 -3.97 -13.67 -18.50
CA VAL A 998 -5.42 -13.84 -18.60
C VAL A 998 -5.90 -14.82 -17.53
N THR A 999 -6.44 -14.25 -16.44
CA THR A 999 -6.92 -14.99 -15.28
C THR A 999 -8.36 -14.60 -14.95
N GLY A 1000 -9.24 -15.59 -14.80
CA GLY A 1000 -10.54 -15.44 -14.15
C GLY A 1000 -10.40 -15.61 -12.64
N VAL A 1001 -10.95 -14.69 -11.85
CA VAL A 1001 -10.90 -14.74 -10.39
C VAL A 1001 -12.31 -14.75 -9.81
N GLU A 1002 -12.59 -15.71 -8.93
CA GLU A 1002 -13.76 -15.71 -8.07
C GLU A 1002 -13.35 -15.51 -6.62
N ARG A 1003 -13.86 -14.44 -5.99
CA ARG A 1003 -13.54 -14.07 -4.62
C ARG A 1003 -14.75 -14.23 -3.71
N MET A 1004 -14.55 -14.83 -2.54
CA MET A 1004 -15.59 -14.97 -1.53
C MET A 1004 -15.11 -14.77 -0.11
N TRP A 1005 -16.05 -14.49 0.78
CA TRP A 1005 -15.83 -14.34 2.22
C TRP A 1005 -16.48 -15.49 2.98
N VAL A 1006 -15.73 -16.09 3.90
CA VAL A 1006 -16.22 -17.14 4.80
C VAL A 1006 -15.89 -16.77 6.24
N LEU A 1007 -16.92 -16.58 7.06
CA LEU A 1007 -16.78 -16.37 8.50
C LEU A 1007 -16.67 -17.71 9.23
N ARG A 1008 -15.52 -17.97 9.84
CA ARG A 1008 -15.34 -19.04 10.82
C ARG A 1008 -15.73 -18.55 12.21
N THR A 1009 -16.80 -19.10 12.77
CA THR A 1009 -17.36 -18.66 14.06
C THR A 1009 -16.73 -19.34 15.29
N SER A 1010 -16.10 -20.50 15.13
CA SER A 1010 -15.46 -21.23 16.22
C SER A 1010 -14.09 -20.63 16.57
N GLY A 1011 -13.77 -20.57 17.87
CA GLY A 1011 -12.49 -20.01 18.34
C GLY A 1011 -12.38 -18.48 18.25
N LEU A 1012 -13.45 -17.78 17.85
CA LEU A 1012 -13.41 -16.34 17.60
C LEU A 1012 -13.19 -15.52 18.88
N ALA A 1013 -13.84 -15.91 19.99
CA ALA A 1013 -13.69 -15.23 21.27
C ALA A 1013 -12.27 -15.39 21.82
N GLU A 1014 -11.70 -16.60 21.74
CA GLU A 1014 -10.33 -16.90 22.15
C GLU A 1014 -9.32 -16.16 21.28
N ALA A 1015 -9.53 -16.13 19.95
CA ALA A 1015 -8.67 -15.40 19.02
C ALA A 1015 -8.64 -13.90 19.34
N ARG A 1016 -9.81 -13.27 19.51
CA ARG A 1016 -9.91 -11.84 19.88
C ARG A 1016 -9.36 -11.56 21.27
N ALA A 1017 -9.53 -12.46 22.23
CA ALA A 1017 -8.92 -12.31 23.54
C ALA A 1017 -7.39 -12.35 23.47
N ALA A 1018 -6.80 -13.23 22.64
CA ALA A 1018 -5.36 -13.30 22.41
C ALA A 1018 -4.82 -12.03 21.73
N GLU A 1019 -5.58 -11.42 20.82
CA GLU A 1019 -5.23 -10.13 20.21
C GLU A 1019 -5.23 -8.98 21.21
N ARG A 1020 -6.17 -8.96 22.15
CA ARG A 1020 -6.21 -7.95 23.22
C ARG A 1020 -5.01 -8.05 24.16
N SER A 1021 -4.41 -9.23 24.28
CA SER A 1021 -3.09 -9.44 24.88
C SER A 1021 -2.01 -9.35 23.80
N PHE A 1022 -1.89 -8.20 23.11
CA PHE A 1022 -1.00 -8.00 21.96
C PHE A 1022 0.31 -8.79 22.09
N LYS A 1023 0.35 -9.93 21.39
CA LYS A 1023 1.52 -10.71 21.05
C LYS A 1023 1.33 -11.08 19.60
N SER A 1024 2.13 -10.45 18.74
CA SER A 1024 2.14 -10.70 17.30
C SER A 1024 2.17 -12.20 17.02
N ASN A 1025 1.29 -12.67 16.14
CA ASN A 1025 1.18 -14.05 15.70
C ASN A 1025 2.09 -14.39 14.51
N GLY A 1026 3.09 -13.55 14.21
CA GLY A 1026 4.18 -13.93 13.31
C GLY A 1026 4.09 -13.41 11.87
N ASN A 1027 3.02 -12.72 11.46
CA ASN A 1027 2.84 -12.32 10.05
C ASN A 1027 2.64 -10.80 9.81
N LEU A 1028 3.12 -9.93 10.70
CA LEU A 1028 2.94 -8.48 10.59
C LEU A 1028 4.13 -7.81 9.85
N ALA A 1029 4.05 -7.75 8.51
CA ALA A 1029 4.95 -7.00 7.61
C ALA A 1029 4.37 -5.65 7.12
N VAL A 1030 4.98 -4.53 7.51
CA VAL A 1030 4.42 -3.19 7.23
C VAL A 1030 4.52 -2.82 5.73
N ASP A 1031 3.50 -3.17 4.94
CA ASP A 1031 3.28 -2.50 3.66
C ASP A 1031 1.79 -2.43 3.25
N THR A 1032 1.44 -1.35 2.53
CA THR A 1032 0.14 -1.05 1.88
C THR A 1032 -1.02 -0.46 2.71
N PHE A 1033 -0.85 0.78 3.20
CA PHE A 1033 -1.98 1.68 3.49
C PHE A 1033 -2.25 2.62 2.31
N ASN A 1034 -2.97 2.13 1.31
CA ASN A 1034 -3.66 3.00 0.37
C ASN A 1034 -4.88 2.29 -0.20
N ASN A 1035 -6.04 2.51 0.43
CA ASN A 1035 -7.35 2.51 -0.23
C ASN A 1035 -8.35 3.19 0.71
N GLY A 1036 -8.69 4.43 0.39
CA GLY A 1036 -9.58 5.26 1.20
C GLY A 1036 -9.40 6.76 1.00
N ARG A 1037 -9.22 7.20 -0.25
CA ARG A 1037 -9.63 8.55 -0.68
C ARG A 1037 -10.48 8.42 -1.93
#